data_AF-A0A374UB16-F1
#
_entry.id   AF-A0A374UB16-F1
#
_cell.length_a   1.000
_cell.length_b   1.000
_cell.length_c   1.000
_cell.angle_alpha   90.00
_cell.angle_beta   90.00
_cell.angle_gamma   90.00
#
_symmetry.space_group_name_H-M   'P 1'
#
loop_
_entity.id
_entity.type
_entity.pdbx_description
1 polymer ?
#
loop_
_entity_poly.entity_id
_entity_poly.type
_entity_poly.pdbx_seq_one_letter_code
_entity_poly.pdbx_strand_id
1 'polypeptide(L)'
;MSPQAIEVRGARVHNLKDIDIDIPLGRLVGIAGVSGSGKSSLALGVLYAEGSRRYLEALSTYTRRRLTQAEHAQVDEVLHVPAALALHQRPSVPGVRSTFGTMTELNNSLRLLFSRCAHHVCPHCGARVEPSLNVAAGLSLTCPACGREFYAPSAEDLAFNSGGACPTCGGTGVMREVDEASLVPDESKTINEGAVLPWGTLMWDLMKQVAGEMGVRTDVPFNQLTPQERDIVFHGPAVKKHILYVPKNGEGATPLDFTYYNAVYTVENALAKVKDDKGLKRVARFLREGPCRDCGGTRLSEAARHPQVRGINLAQAAAMTLGEAIEWVRGVPASLPAEMQPMATDICDSFLSTARRLVDLGLDYLSLDRAGATLSTGERQRVQLARVVRNRSTGVLYVLDEPSIGLHPANVGGLVGVMRDLVDDGNTVVVVDHDTRVLAEADYLVEMGPVAGAGGGNVIAAGAVGEVEESQGSRIAPFLRSEPERLRPQVPDDEMFDRGHIRMATDAIHTVKPLEVDIPRGRLVAVTGVSGSGKTTLVLETLIPALKAQAASERLPKHVRWVDAEGIARANLIDATPIGANVRSTVATYADIHDELRRAFARTPEAKAAGYKAGAFSYNTGALRCPTCDGTGSISLDVQFLPDVEIVCPACRGSRYVDAASHIHREGKDGSLLTLPQLMDMSVDEALDATVGLKKVQARLQTLHDLGLGYLTLGEPTPALSGGEAQRLKLASEMGRVQDDAVFVFDEPTIGLHPLDVQVLLSVFDGLVAKGATVVVIEHDLDLIRNADYVIDMGPGGGDAGGQIVCVGTPGDIVACPASITGRYL
;
A
#
# COMPACT_ATOMS: atom_id res chain seq x y z
N MET A 1 40.79 16.18 -14.63
CA MET A 1 40.29 14.79 -14.67
C MET A 1 38.81 14.84 -14.37
N SER A 2 37.98 14.01 -15.02
CA SER A 2 36.58 13.89 -14.62
C SER A 2 36.51 13.32 -13.20
N PRO A 3 35.60 13.81 -12.34
CA PRO A 3 35.43 13.25 -11.00
C PRO A 3 35.09 11.77 -11.10
N GLN A 4 35.64 10.97 -10.18
CA GLN A 4 35.44 9.50 -10.17
C GLN A 4 34.43 9.05 -9.11
N ALA A 5 34.13 9.89 -8.13
CA ALA A 5 33.20 9.60 -7.05
C ALA A 5 32.42 10.85 -6.63
N ILE A 6 31.28 10.60 -5.99
CA ILE A 6 30.57 11.56 -5.15
C ILE A 6 31.24 11.51 -3.79
N GLU A 7 31.79 12.63 -3.35
CA GLU A 7 32.53 12.72 -2.09
C GLU A 7 31.61 13.31 -1.03
N VAL A 8 31.36 12.57 0.04
CA VAL A 8 30.59 13.02 1.20
C VAL A 8 31.54 13.15 2.38
N ARG A 9 31.51 14.31 3.05
CA ARG A 9 32.35 14.60 4.21
C ARG A 9 31.52 15.08 5.41
N GLY A 10 31.77 14.50 6.58
CA GLY A 10 31.16 14.88 7.85
C GLY A 10 29.64 14.78 7.87
N ALA A 11 29.06 13.69 7.35
CA ALA A 11 27.61 13.52 7.31
C ALA A 11 27.04 13.13 8.69
N ARG A 12 26.07 13.91 9.18
CA ARG A 12 25.48 13.84 10.53
C ARG A 12 23.94 13.87 10.51
N VAL A 13 23.33 13.57 9.36
CA VAL A 13 21.88 13.50 9.21
C VAL A 13 21.32 12.37 10.08
N HIS A 14 20.34 12.67 10.93
CA HIS A 14 19.72 11.73 11.87
C HIS A 14 20.73 11.07 12.82
N ASN A 15 20.98 9.76 12.72
CA ASN A 15 21.88 9.02 13.58
C ASN A 15 23.29 8.85 13.00
N LEU A 16 23.59 9.41 11.81
CA LEU A 16 24.91 9.34 11.19
C LEU A 16 25.99 9.96 12.09
N LYS A 17 27.14 9.29 12.18
CA LYS A 17 28.23 9.62 13.11
C LYS A 17 29.41 10.28 12.41
N ASP A 18 29.15 11.42 11.78
CA ASP A 18 30.19 12.23 11.13
C ASP A 18 30.93 11.44 10.04
N ILE A 19 30.17 10.84 9.13
CA ILE A 19 30.71 9.88 8.16
C ILE A 19 31.34 10.56 6.95
N ASP A 20 32.49 10.01 6.54
CA ASP A 20 33.16 10.31 5.27
C ASP A 20 33.03 9.09 4.35
N ILE A 21 32.54 9.29 3.13
CA ILE A 21 32.38 8.20 2.16
C ILE A 21 32.51 8.69 0.72
N ASP A 22 33.14 7.88 -0.13
CA ASP A 22 33.26 8.10 -1.57
C ASP A 22 32.40 7.08 -2.33
N ILE A 23 31.37 7.58 -3.03
CA ILE A 23 30.45 6.75 -3.80
C ILE A 23 30.87 6.80 -5.28
N PRO A 24 31.29 5.69 -5.90
CA PRO A 24 31.82 5.72 -7.26
C PRO A 24 30.76 6.13 -8.30
N LEU A 25 31.14 7.03 -9.21
CA LEU A 25 30.27 7.50 -10.30
C LEU A 25 30.20 6.47 -11.44
N GLY A 26 29.03 6.37 -12.07
CA GLY A 26 28.81 5.48 -13.22
C GLY A 26 28.79 4.00 -12.84
N ARG A 27 28.41 3.68 -11.60
CA ARG A 27 28.38 2.33 -11.03
C ARG A 27 27.04 2.04 -10.38
N LEU A 28 26.75 0.75 -10.19
CA LEU A 28 25.72 0.26 -9.30
C LEU A 28 26.30 0.13 -7.88
N VAL A 29 25.78 0.92 -6.95
CA VAL A 29 26.24 0.96 -5.56
C VAL A 29 25.14 0.46 -4.63
N GLY A 30 25.40 -0.62 -3.90
CA GLY A 30 24.51 -1.13 -2.86
C GLY A 30 24.76 -0.45 -1.52
N ILE A 31 23.70 -0.16 -0.77
CA ILE A 31 23.77 0.25 0.63
C ILE A 31 23.03 -0.80 1.48
N ALA A 32 23.76 -1.48 2.34
CA ALA A 32 23.29 -2.57 3.19
C ALA A 32 23.39 -2.22 4.69
N GLY A 33 22.82 -3.07 5.54
CA GLY A 33 22.89 -2.94 7.00
C GLY A 33 21.53 -3.16 7.68
N VAL A 34 21.56 -3.41 9.00
CA VAL A 34 20.35 -3.68 9.82
C VAL A 34 19.33 -2.54 9.78
N SER A 35 18.05 -2.83 10.07
CA SER A 35 17.02 -1.77 10.15
C SER A 35 17.45 -0.66 11.13
N GLY A 36 17.23 0.61 10.77
CA GLY A 36 17.66 1.74 11.60
C GLY A 36 19.18 2.02 11.66
N SER A 37 20.02 1.36 10.86
CA SER A 37 21.47 1.58 10.89
C SER A 37 21.97 2.90 10.26
N GLY A 38 21.10 3.65 9.59
CA GLY A 38 21.44 4.91 8.90
C GLY A 38 21.48 4.83 7.36
N LYS A 39 21.06 3.71 6.75
CA LYS A 39 21.03 3.53 5.28
C LYS A 39 20.26 4.63 4.55
N SER A 40 19.00 4.83 4.90
CA SER A 40 18.14 5.86 4.28
C SER A 40 18.61 7.28 4.63
N SER A 41 19.24 7.47 5.80
CA SER A 41 19.85 8.75 6.17
C SER A 41 20.99 9.11 5.22
N LEU A 42 21.84 8.15 4.82
CA LEU A 42 22.88 8.37 3.81
C LEU A 42 22.28 8.50 2.40
N ALA A 43 21.45 7.55 1.98
CA ALA A 43 20.93 7.48 0.61
C ALA A 43 19.95 8.62 0.29
N LEU A 44 18.89 8.75 1.09
CA LEU A 44 17.84 9.75 0.88
C LEU A 44 18.15 11.08 1.57
N GLY A 45 18.63 11.02 2.82
CA GLY A 45 18.87 12.19 3.66
C GLY A 45 20.11 13.01 3.29
N VAL A 46 21.11 12.40 2.65
CA VAL A 46 22.33 13.09 2.19
C VAL A 46 22.39 13.11 0.66
N LEU A 47 22.54 11.95 0.00
CA LEU A 47 22.82 11.89 -1.44
C LEU A 47 21.68 12.45 -2.29
N TYR A 48 20.45 11.95 -2.10
CA TYR A 48 19.27 12.46 -2.82
C TYR A 48 18.95 13.90 -2.45
N ALA A 49 18.95 14.24 -1.15
CA ALA A 49 18.65 15.58 -0.68
C ALA A 49 19.57 16.63 -1.32
N GLU A 50 20.89 16.39 -1.33
CA GLU A 50 21.86 17.30 -1.94
C GLU A 50 21.80 17.32 -3.47
N GLY A 51 21.62 16.18 -4.12
CA GLY A 51 21.48 16.12 -5.58
C GLY A 51 20.20 16.79 -6.09
N SER A 52 19.08 16.62 -5.38
CA SER A 52 17.80 17.28 -5.66
C SER A 52 17.91 18.79 -5.41
N ARG A 53 18.48 19.20 -4.27
CA ARG A 53 18.69 20.63 -3.94
C ARG A 53 19.49 21.35 -5.02
N ARG A 54 20.62 20.79 -5.48
CA ARG A 54 21.45 21.40 -6.52
C ARG A 54 20.71 21.56 -7.85
N TYR A 55 19.91 20.56 -8.21
CA TYR A 55 19.05 20.65 -9.39
C TYR A 55 18.00 21.77 -9.25
N LEU A 56 17.35 21.85 -8.08
CA LEU A 56 16.36 22.88 -7.78
C LEU A 56 16.96 24.29 -7.72
N GLU A 57 18.21 24.43 -7.28
CA GLU A 57 18.95 25.70 -7.28
C GLU A 57 19.26 26.22 -8.68
N ALA A 58 19.31 25.34 -9.68
CA ALA A 58 19.44 25.72 -11.08
C ALA A 58 18.13 26.29 -11.66
N LEU A 59 16.99 26.14 -10.99
CA LEU A 59 15.71 26.67 -11.44
C LEU A 59 15.61 28.20 -11.30
N SER A 60 14.56 28.76 -11.91
CA SER A 60 14.32 30.20 -11.92
C SER A 60 14.28 30.80 -10.50
N THR A 61 14.67 32.06 -10.34
CA THR A 61 14.67 32.77 -9.05
C THR A 61 13.29 32.76 -8.37
N TYR A 62 12.21 32.77 -9.15
CA TYR A 62 10.83 32.65 -8.64
C TYR A 62 10.58 31.29 -7.98
N THR A 63 10.99 30.22 -8.65
CA THR A 63 10.88 28.84 -8.15
C THR A 63 11.75 28.66 -6.90
N ARG A 64 12.99 29.17 -6.92
CA ARG A 64 13.90 29.14 -5.76
C ARG A 64 13.33 29.85 -4.53
N ARG A 65 12.77 31.06 -4.66
CA ARG A 65 12.21 31.81 -3.51
C ARG A 65 11.07 31.09 -2.79
N ARG A 66 10.36 30.19 -3.47
CA ARG A 66 9.32 29.33 -2.87
C ARG A 66 9.91 28.07 -2.24
N LEU A 67 11.06 27.61 -2.72
CA LEU A 67 11.75 26.40 -2.27
C LEU A 67 12.75 26.65 -1.13
N THR A 68 13.20 27.90 -0.92
CA THR A 68 14.23 28.33 0.06
C THR A 68 13.88 28.11 1.54
N GLN A 69 12.96 27.19 1.86
CA GLN A 69 12.73 26.69 3.22
C GLN A 69 13.13 25.22 3.42
N ALA A 70 13.60 24.52 2.37
CA ALA A 70 14.18 23.20 2.56
C ALA A 70 15.51 23.32 3.33
N GLU A 71 15.60 22.73 4.52
CA GLU A 71 16.83 22.70 5.32
C GLU A 71 17.95 21.98 4.56
N HIS A 72 19.18 22.47 4.72
CA HIS A 72 20.38 21.77 4.25
C HIS A 72 20.52 20.43 4.98
N ALA A 73 20.99 19.41 4.26
CA ALA A 73 21.44 18.19 4.92
C ALA A 73 22.54 18.55 5.94
N GLN A 74 22.51 17.92 7.11
CA GLN A 74 23.54 18.11 8.13
C GLN A 74 24.82 17.40 7.70
N VAL A 75 25.60 18.03 6.83
CA VAL A 75 26.84 17.52 6.24
C VAL A 75 27.83 18.67 6.08
N ASP A 76 29.12 18.42 6.24
CA ASP A 76 30.14 19.46 6.06
C ASP A 76 30.32 19.81 4.59
N GLU A 77 30.47 18.79 3.73
CA GLU A 77 30.65 18.98 2.30
C GLU A 77 30.14 17.79 1.49
N VAL A 78 29.56 18.07 0.34
CA VAL A 78 29.28 17.06 -0.69
C VAL A 78 29.83 17.56 -2.02
N LEU A 79 30.72 16.81 -2.68
CA LEU A 79 31.29 17.17 -3.98
C LEU A 79 30.80 16.22 -5.07
N HIS A 80 30.70 16.75 -6.29
CA HIS A 80 30.42 15.98 -7.51
C HIS A 80 29.10 15.21 -7.55
N VAL A 81 28.15 15.46 -6.64
CA VAL A 81 26.81 14.84 -6.67
C VAL A 81 26.04 15.30 -7.92
N PRO A 82 25.55 14.38 -8.78
CA PRO A 82 24.70 14.70 -9.91
C PRO A 82 23.30 15.16 -9.48
N ALA A 83 22.48 15.60 -10.45
CA ALA A 83 21.05 15.75 -10.22
C ALA A 83 20.44 14.39 -9.82
N ALA A 84 19.68 14.35 -8.73
CA ALA A 84 19.20 13.11 -8.15
C ALA A 84 17.70 12.89 -8.36
N LEU A 85 17.32 11.64 -8.59
CA LEU A 85 15.93 11.17 -8.63
C LEU A 85 15.79 10.00 -7.65
N ALA A 86 14.89 10.12 -6.68
CA ALA A 86 14.58 9.04 -5.75
C ALA A 86 13.36 8.22 -6.21
N LEU A 87 13.47 6.91 -6.06
CA LEU A 87 12.37 5.97 -6.16
C LEU A 87 12.09 5.44 -4.75
N HIS A 88 11.08 6.02 -4.10
CA HIS A 88 10.70 5.67 -2.72
C HIS A 88 10.00 4.31 -2.65
N GLN A 89 10.17 3.65 -1.50
CA GLN A 89 9.54 2.38 -1.14
C GLN A 89 8.00 2.35 -1.33
N ARG A 90 7.32 3.49 -1.13
CA ARG A 90 5.85 3.61 -1.20
C ARG A 90 5.42 4.67 -2.21
N PRO A 91 5.24 4.30 -3.49
CA PRO A 91 4.67 5.20 -4.48
C PRO A 91 3.26 5.63 -4.06
N SER A 92 2.91 6.89 -4.33
CA SER A 92 1.58 7.40 -4.03
C SER A 92 0.50 6.62 -4.78
N VAL A 93 -0.62 6.37 -4.10
CA VAL A 93 -1.77 5.71 -4.72
C VAL A 93 -2.32 6.64 -5.80
N PRO A 94 -2.34 6.22 -7.07
CA PRO A 94 -2.77 7.08 -8.15
C PRO A 94 -4.30 7.26 -8.11
N GLY A 95 -4.78 8.37 -8.68
CA GLY A 95 -6.21 8.68 -8.69
C GLY A 95 -7.06 7.68 -9.47
N VAL A 96 -8.39 7.75 -9.28
CA VAL A 96 -9.39 6.83 -9.88
C VAL A 96 -9.31 6.74 -11.42
N ARG A 97 -8.83 7.80 -12.06
CA ARG A 97 -8.61 7.89 -13.52
C ARG A 97 -7.29 7.29 -14.00
N SER A 98 -6.52 6.66 -13.12
CA SER A 98 -5.29 5.98 -13.49
C SER A 98 -5.51 4.48 -13.64
N THR A 99 -4.87 3.90 -14.65
CA THR A 99 -4.82 2.47 -14.96
C THR A 99 -3.37 2.03 -15.10
N PHE A 100 -3.12 0.72 -15.02
CA PHE A 100 -1.81 0.14 -15.35
C PHE A 100 -1.32 0.61 -16.73
N GLY A 101 -2.16 0.58 -17.76
CA GLY A 101 -1.84 1.02 -19.12
C GLY A 101 -1.56 2.52 -19.26
N THR A 102 -2.19 3.38 -18.45
CA THR A 102 -1.85 4.83 -18.45
C THR A 102 -0.59 5.12 -17.65
N MET A 103 -0.38 4.43 -16.53
CA MET A 103 0.82 4.63 -15.71
C MET A 103 2.08 4.20 -16.46
N THR A 104 2.00 3.09 -17.19
CA THR A 104 3.08 2.56 -18.05
C THR A 104 3.17 3.27 -19.41
N GLU A 105 2.19 4.11 -19.72
CA GLU A 105 2.00 4.78 -21.01
C GLU A 105 1.83 3.85 -22.23
N LEU A 106 1.67 2.54 -22.02
CA LEU A 106 1.31 1.57 -23.07
C LEU A 106 0.01 1.96 -23.78
N ASN A 107 -0.93 2.58 -23.04
CA ASN A 107 -2.17 3.10 -23.62
C ASN A 107 -1.94 4.23 -24.63
N ASN A 108 -0.81 4.96 -24.58
CA ASN A 108 -0.51 5.98 -25.58
C ASN A 108 -0.23 5.35 -26.95
N SER A 109 0.60 4.31 -26.98
CA SER A 109 0.89 3.56 -28.21
C SER A 109 -0.36 2.83 -28.72
N LEU A 110 -1.17 2.24 -27.84
CA LEU A 110 -2.45 1.64 -28.24
C LEU A 110 -3.41 2.67 -28.84
N ARG A 111 -3.62 3.82 -28.17
CA ARG A 111 -4.48 4.88 -28.70
C ARG A 111 -3.99 5.39 -30.06
N LEU A 112 -2.68 5.51 -30.24
CA LEU A 112 -2.10 5.89 -31.52
C LEU A 112 -2.36 4.82 -32.59
N LEU A 113 -2.22 3.55 -32.25
CA LEU A 113 -2.54 2.42 -33.12
C LEU A 113 -4.02 2.46 -33.55
N PHE A 114 -4.96 2.64 -32.61
CA PHE A 114 -6.39 2.73 -32.88
C PHE A 114 -6.79 4.02 -33.60
N SER A 115 -6.03 5.10 -33.46
CA SER A 115 -6.25 6.33 -34.22
C SER A 115 -5.75 6.22 -35.65
N ARG A 116 -4.61 5.56 -35.90
CA ARG A 116 -3.94 5.58 -37.22
C ARG A 116 -4.16 4.32 -38.07
N CYS A 117 -4.41 3.17 -37.44
CA CYS A 117 -4.42 1.86 -38.10
C CYS A 117 -5.78 1.14 -38.01
N ALA A 118 -6.83 1.80 -37.50
CA ALA A 118 -8.11 1.15 -37.29
C ALA A 118 -9.03 1.22 -38.51
N HIS A 119 -9.98 0.30 -38.55
CA HIS A 119 -11.18 0.41 -39.35
C HIS A 119 -12.11 1.39 -38.64
N HIS A 120 -12.33 2.55 -39.23
CA HIS A 120 -13.13 3.62 -38.64
C HIS A 120 -14.60 3.52 -39.06
N VAL A 121 -15.52 3.82 -38.14
CA VAL A 121 -16.95 3.80 -38.44
C VAL A 121 -17.37 5.15 -39.00
N CYS A 122 -18.00 5.16 -40.17
CA CYS A 122 -18.55 6.37 -40.76
C CYS A 122 -19.71 6.89 -39.88
N PRO A 123 -19.65 8.14 -39.39
CA PRO A 123 -20.68 8.69 -38.51
C PRO A 123 -22.03 8.92 -39.23
N HIS A 124 -22.05 8.88 -40.56
CA HIS A 124 -23.25 9.14 -41.35
C HIS A 124 -24.08 7.88 -41.67
N CYS A 125 -23.43 6.72 -41.82
CA CYS A 125 -24.11 5.50 -42.25
C CYS A 125 -23.72 4.24 -41.46
N GLY A 126 -22.78 4.34 -40.51
CA GLY A 126 -22.35 3.22 -39.67
C GLY A 126 -21.44 2.20 -40.38
N ALA A 127 -21.14 2.38 -41.68
CA ALA A 127 -20.22 1.49 -42.40
C ALA A 127 -18.79 1.63 -41.87
N ARG A 128 -18.08 0.49 -41.77
CA ARG A 128 -16.64 0.47 -41.45
C ARG A 128 -15.83 0.79 -42.71
N VAL A 129 -14.89 1.70 -42.58
CA VAL A 129 -13.97 2.13 -43.63
C VAL A 129 -12.60 1.55 -43.31
N GLU A 130 -11.95 0.99 -44.32
CA GLU A 130 -10.61 0.40 -44.24
C GLU A 130 -9.57 1.41 -43.72
N PRO A 131 -8.51 0.94 -43.03
CA PRO A 131 -7.39 1.79 -42.62
C PRO A 131 -6.74 2.49 -43.82
N SER A 132 -6.27 3.73 -43.61
CA SER A 132 -5.64 4.53 -44.68
C SER A 132 -4.59 5.48 -44.12
N LEU A 133 -3.52 5.71 -44.90
CA LEU A 133 -2.50 6.73 -44.60
C LEU A 133 -3.06 8.15 -44.54
N ASN A 134 -4.23 8.41 -45.13
CA ASN A 134 -4.91 9.70 -45.03
C ASN A 134 -5.10 10.12 -43.57
N VAL A 135 -5.40 9.17 -42.68
CA VAL A 135 -5.57 9.46 -41.25
C VAL A 135 -4.27 10.00 -40.66
N ALA A 136 -3.13 9.35 -40.93
CA ALA A 136 -1.82 9.80 -40.45
C ALA A 136 -1.43 11.17 -41.00
N ALA A 137 -1.83 11.48 -42.24
CA ALA A 137 -1.65 12.79 -42.88
C ALA A 137 -2.64 13.87 -42.40
N GLY A 138 -3.62 13.53 -41.55
CA GLY A 138 -4.65 14.47 -41.08
C GLY A 138 -5.71 14.82 -42.13
N LEU A 139 -5.88 13.96 -43.14
CA LEU A 139 -6.85 14.12 -44.23
C LEU A 139 -8.17 13.40 -43.93
N SER A 140 -9.24 13.79 -44.65
CA SER A 140 -10.55 13.13 -44.55
C SER A 140 -10.54 11.73 -45.17
N LEU A 141 -11.44 10.88 -44.68
CA LEU A 141 -11.78 9.58 -45.24
C LEU A 141 -13.09 9.71 -46.02
N THR A 142 -13.14 9.16 -47.24
CA THR A 142 -14.39 9.04 -48.00
C THR A 142 -15.03 7.68 -47.72
N CYS A 143 -16.27 7.67 -47.23
CA CYS A 143 -16.96 6.42 -46.96
C CYS A 143 -17.40 5.75 -48.29
N PRO A 144 -16.99 4.51 -48.59
CA PRO A 144 -17.38 3.83 -49.83
C PRO A 144 -18.87 3.49 -49.89
N ALA A 145 -19.56 3.41 -48.74
CA ALA A 145 -20.98 3.06 -48.68
C ALA A 145 -21.92 4.26 -48.93
N CYS A 146 -21.56 5.47 -48.50
CA CYS A 146 -22.43 6.65 -48.60
C CYS A 146 -21.80 7.86 -49.31
N GLY A 147 -20.52 7.77 -49.71
CA GLY A 147 -19.79 8.81 -50.43
C GLY A 147 -19.45 10.06 -49.63
N ARG A 148 -19.78 10.12 -48.33
CA ARG A 148 -19.49 11.28 -47.48
C ARG A 148 -18.09 11.24 -46.90
N GLU A 149 -17.51 12.42 -46.77
CA GLU A 149 -16.24 12.62 -46.10
C GLU A 149 -16.42 12.77 -44.58
N PHE A 150 -15.50 12.19 -43.81
CA PHE A 150 -15.42 12.36 -42.36
C PHE A 150 -13.97 12.25 -41.87
N TYR A 151 -13.71 12.71 -40.65
CA TYR A 151 -12.41 12.58 -40.01
C TYR A 151 -12.42 11.41 -39.03
N ALA A 152 -11.33 10.63 -39.03
CA ALA A 152 -11.10 9.62 -38.01
C ALA A 152 -10.81 10.28 -36.64
N PRO A 153 -11.18 9.63 -35.51
CA PRO A 153 -10.87 10.14 -34.19
C PRO A 153 -9.35 10.22 -33.97
N SER A 154 -8.91 11.32 -33.38
CA SER A 154 -7.52 11.48 -32.96
C SER A 154 -7.21 10.57 -31.77
N ALA A 155 -5.92 10.37 -31.47
CA ALA A 155 -5.53 9.64 -30.27
C ALA A 155 -6.07 10.30 -28.98
N GLU A 156 -6.34 11.60 -28.97
CA GLU A 156 -6.92 12.30 -27.82
C GLU A 156 -8.44 12.08 -27.70
N ASP A 157 -9.16 11.98 -28.82
CA ASP A 157 -10.58 11.60 -28.86
C ASP A 157 -10.82 10.15 -28.40
N LEU A 158 -9.76 9.34 -28.36
CA LEU A 158 -9.78 7.97 -27.84
C LEU A 158 -9.31 7.86 -26.39
N ALA A 159 -8.94 8.98 -25.75
CA ALA A 159 -8.44 8.98 -24.37
C ALA A 159 -9.59 9.16 -23.37
N PHE A 160 -9.79 8.20 -22.46
CA PHE A 160 -10.79 8.34 -21.38
C PHE A 160 -10.47 9.45 -20.36
N ASN A 161 -9.26 10.03 -20.41
CA ASN A 161 -8.85 11.18 -19.61
C ASN A 161 -9.02 12.53 -20.36
N SER A 162 -9.50 12.51 -21.61
CA SER A 162 -9.78 13.68 -22.44
C SER A 162 -11.07 13.44 -23.25
N GLY A 163 -11.06 13.64 -24.57
CA GLY A 163 -12.25 13.57 -25.43
C GLY A 163 -12.95 12.22 -25.50
N GLY A 164 -12.26 11.12 -25.20
CA GLY A 164 -12.80 9.76 -25.24
C GLY A 164 -13.50 9.31 -23.95
N ALA A 165 -13.67 10.18 -22.96
CA ALA A 165 -14.27 9.84 -21.68
C ALA A 165 -15.75 9.45 -21.83
N CYS A 166 -16.18 8.38 -21.14
CA CYS A 166 -17.60 8.09 -20.98
C CYS A 166 -18.28 9.29 -20.29
N PRO A 167 -19.36 9.87 -20.86
CA PRO A 167 -19.99 11.07 -20.32
C PRO A 167 -20.64 10.84 -18.95
N THR A 168 -21.09 9.61 -18.67
CA THR A 168 -21.82 9.26 -17.45
C THR A 168 -20.91 9.18 -16.23
N CYS A 169 -19.75 8.54 -16.37
CA CYS A 169 -18.78 8.40 -15.29
C CYS A 169 -17.61 9.39 -15.41
N GLY A 170 -17.56 10.21 -16.46
CA GLY A 170 -16.45 11.12 -16.75
C GLY A 170 -15.10 10.39 -16.85
N GLY A 171 -15.08 9.17 -17.40
CA GLY A 171 -13.86 8.38 -17.58
C GLY A 171 -13.35 7.63 -16.34
N THR A 172 -14.08 7.59 -15.22
CA THR A 172 -13.68 6.80 -14.04
C THR A 172 -13.96 5.30 -14.21
N GLY A 173 -14.93 4.94 -15.05
CA GLY A 173 -15.39 3.55 -15.26
C GLY A 173 -16.26 3.01 -14.12
N VAL A 174 -16.28 3.66 -12.97
CA VAL A 174 -17.04 3.24 -11.78
C VAL A 174 -18.17 4.20 -11.48
N MET A 175 -19.28 3.66 -10.97
CA MET A 175 -20.37 4.44 -10.39
C MET A 175 -20.68 3.97 -8.99
N ARG A 176 -21.09 4.91 -8.15
CA ARG A 176 -21.61 4.66 -6.80
C ARG A 176 -23.11 4.64 -6.88
N GLU A 177 -23.70 3.49 -6.60
CA GLU A 177 -25.14 3.31 -6.51
C GLU A 177 -25.51 3.06 -5.05
N VAL A 178 -26.74 3.40 -4.68
CA VAL A 178 -27.22 3.12 -3.33
C VAL A 178 -27.43 1.61 -3.18
N ASP A 179 -26.84 1.02 -2.14
CA ASP A 179 -27.01 -0.39 -1.84
C ASP A 179 -28.22 -0.59 -0.93
N GLU A 180 -29.34 -1.08 -1.44
CA GLU A 180 -30.57 -1.28 -0.67
C GLU A 180 -30.36 -2.16 0.57
N ALA A 181 -29.50 -3.19 0.48
CA ALA A 181 -29.21 -4.08 1.60
C ALA A 181 -28.49 -3.35 2.75
N SER A 182 -27.70 -2.32 2.43
CA SER A 182 -27.03 -1.48 3.42
C SER A 182 -27.98 -0.47 4.10
N LEU A 183 -29.13 -0.16 3.48
CA LEU A 183 -30.12 0.76 4.05
C LEU A 183 -30.89 0.08 5.19
N VAL A 184 -31.12 -1.23 5.07
CA VAL A 184 -31.79 -2.07 6.07
C VAL A 184 -30.96 -3.35 6.30
N PRO A 185 -29.86 -3.26 7.08
CA PRO A 185 -28.98 -4.41 7.30
C PRO A 185 -29.57 -5.47 8.22
N ASP A 186 -30.54 -5.09 9.06
CA ASP A 186 -31.21 -5.96 10.01
C ASP A 186 -32.72 -5.90 9.77
N GLU A 187 -33.21 -6.78 8.89
CA GLU A 187 -34.62 -6.83 8.53
C GLU A 187 -35.52 -7.40 9.66
N SER A 188 -34.93 -7.86 10.77
CA SER A 188 -35.70 -8.33 11.94
C SER A 188 -36.25 -7.19 12.80
N LYS A 189 -35.74 -5.97 12.62
CA LYS A 189 -36.18 -4.76 13.33
C LYS A 189 -37.36 -4.09 12.64
N THR A 190 -38.13 -3.35 13.41
CA THR A 190 -39.20 -2.48 12.90
C THR A 190 -38.65 -1.14 12.37
N ILE A 191 -39.42 -0.43 11.55
CA ILE A 191 -39.04 0.92 11.07
C ILE A 191 -38.90 1.90 12.25
N ASN A 192 -39.75 1.77 13.26
CA ASN A 192 -39.72 2.60 14.47
C ASN A 192 -38.43 2.40 15.29
N GLU A 193 -37.96 1.16 15.40
CA GLU A 193 -36.67 0.80 16.04
C GLU A 193 -35.45 1.21 15.21
N GLY A 194 -35.65 1.72 13.99
CA GLY A 194 -34.59 2.20 13.12
C GLY A 194 -34.03 1.16 12.16
N ALA A 195 -34.86 0.22 11.68
CA ALA A 195 -34.49 -0.70 10.60
C ALA A 195 -33.91 0.06 9.38
N VAL A 196 -34.50 1.20 9.01
CA VAL A 196 -34.02 2.07 7.93
C VAL A 196 -32.96 3.04 8.45
N LEU A 197 -31.68 2.66 8.32
CA LEU A 197 -30.53 3.38 8.87
C LEU A 197 -30.34 4.81 8.32
N PRO A 198 -30.53 5.09 7.01
CA PRO A 198 -30.35 6.45 6.47
C PRO A 198 -31.23 7.48 7.18
N TRP A 199 -32.48 7.12 7.52
CA TRP A 199 -33.41 8.04 8.16
C TRP A 199 -32.96 8.49 9.56
N GLY A 200 -32.45 7.58 10.38
CA GLY A 200 -31.88 7.95 11.67
C GLY A 200 -30.57 8.72 11.53
N THR A 201 -29.66 8.20 10.70
CA THR A 201 -28.27 8.66 10.69
C THR A 201 -28.02 9.93 9.89
N LEU A 202 -28.89 10.27 8.93
CA LEU A 202 -28.83 11.49 8.13
C LEU A 202 -29.81 12.57 8.60
N MET A 203 -30.38 12.42 9.80
CA MET A 203 -31.33 13.37 10.41
C MET A 203 -32.67 13.51 9.64
N TRP A 204 -33.17 12.40 9.08
CA TRP A 204 -34.46 12.30 8.39
C TRP A 204 -35.47 11.45 9.18
N ASP A 205 -35.39 11.45 10.51
CA ASP A 205 -36.14 10.55 11.39
C ASP A 205 -37.68 10.73 11.26
N LEU A 206 -38.11 11.91 10.82
CA LEU A 206 -39.50 12.23 10.49
C LEU A 206 -40.10 11.33 9.41
N MET A 207 -39.26 10.79 8.51
CA MET A 207 -39.69 9.94 7.39
C MET A 207 -40.38 8.66 7.86
N LYS A 208 -40.09 8.20 9.08
CA LYS A 208 -40.78 7.05 9.70
C LYS A 208 -42.28 7.32 9.86
N GLN A 209 -42.65 8.50 10.38
CA GLN A 209 -44.04 8.88 10.58
C GLN A 209 -44.74 9.14 9.24
N VAL A 210 -44.04 9.79 8.29
CA VAL A 210 -44.57 10.04 6.95
C VAL A 210 -44.81 8.74 6.17
N ALA A 211 -43.92 7.75 6.30
CA ALA A 211 -44.09 6.42 5.71
C ALA A 211 -45.33 5.71 6.27
N GLY A 212 -45.60 5.86 7.57
CA GLY A 212 -46.85 5.40 8.20
C GLY A 212 -48.10 5.97 7.53
N GLU A 213 -48.14 7.28 7.30
CA GLU A 213 -49.23 7.96 6.57
C GLU A 213 -49.29 7.64 5.06
N MET A 214 -48.26 6.99 4.52
CA MET A 214 -48.29 6.40 3.18
C MET A 214 -48.85 4.98 3.17
N GLY A 215 -49.21 4.43 4.33
CA GLY A 215 -49.78 3.09 4.48
C GLY A 215 -48.74 2.00 4.76
N VAL A 216 -47.51 2.36 5.13
CA VAL A 216 -46.48 1.39 5.54
C VAL A 216 -46.65 1.04 7.00
N ARG A 217 -46.76 -0.24 7.33
CA ARG A 217 -46.75 -0.69 8.74
C ARG A 217 -45.36 -0.48 9.36
N THR A 218 -45.24 0.44 10.32
CA THR A 218 -43.93 0.82 10.89
C THR A 218 -43.56 0.06 12.17
N ASP A 219 -44.50 -0.71 12.70
CA ASP A 219 -44.47 -1.44 13.97
C ASP A 219 -44.25 -2.96 13.82
N VAL A 220 -44.15 -3.46 12.59
CA VAL A 220 -43.80 -4.85 12.30
C VAL A 220 -42.35 -4.96 11.82
N PRO A 221 -41.67 -6.11 12.04
CA PRO A 221 -40.35 -6.37 11.49
C PRO A 221 -40.31 -6.11 9.97
N PHE A 222 -39.22 -5.54 9.48
CA PHE A 222 -39.10 -5.14 8.07
C PHE A 222 -39.28 -6.31 7.10
N ASN A 223 -38.83 -7.52 7.47
CA ASN A 223 -39.02 -8.74 6.69
C ASN A 223 -40.48 -9.22 6.59
N GLN A 224 -41.40 -8.66 7.39
CA GLN A 224 -42.85 -8.95 7.35
C GLN A 224 -43.65 -7.91 6.54
N LEU A 225 -42.96 -6.90 5.99
CA LEU A 225 -43.57 -5.94 5.08
C LEU A 225 -43.88 -6.59 3.73
N THR A 226 -45.01 -6.18 3.14
CA THR A 226 -45.37 -6.56 1.78
C THR A 226 -44.40 -5.93 0.78
N PRO A 227 -44.26 -6.49 -0.44
CA PRO A 227 -43.42 -5.91 -1.48
C PRO A 227 -43.75 -4.44 -1.79
N GLN A 228 -45.03 -4.06 -1.74
CA GLN A 228 -45.48 -2.69 -1.97
C GLN A 228 -45.07 -1.75 -0.82
N GLU A 229 -45.14 -2.19 0.42
CA GLU A 229 -44.67 -1.41 1.57
C GLU A 229 -43.15 -1.20 1.52
N ARG A 230 -42.40 -2.25 1.14
CA ARG A 230 -40.94 -2.15 0.94
C ARG A 230 -40.60 -1.18 -0.18
N ASP A 231 -41.33 -1.23 -1.29
CA ASP A 231 -41.15 -0.31 -2.42
C ASP A 231 -41.42 1.15 -2.02
N ILE A 232 -42.45 1.42 -1.21
CA ILE A 232 -42.68 2.77 -0.66
C ILE A 232 -41.46 3.23 0.16
N VAL A 233 -40.90 2.36 1.01
CA VAL A 233 -39.74 2.70 1.84
C VAL A 233 -38.48 2.96 1.00
N PHE A 234 -38.20 2.13 0.00
CA PHE A 234 -36.99 2.25 -0.81
C PHE A 234 -37.11 3.30 -1.92
N HIS A 235 -38.22 3.31 -2.66
CA HIS A 235 -38.42 4.05 -3.92
C HIS A 235 -39.67 4.92 -3.95
N GLY A 236 -40.40 5.04 -2.84
CA GLY A 236 -41.68 5.75 -2.80
C GLY A 236 -41.59 7.20 -3.33
N PRO A 237 -42.61 7.68 -4.06
CA PRO A 237 -42.58 8.98 -4.71
C PRO A 237 -42.56 10.14 -3.72
N ALA A 238 -41.95 11.26 -4.11
CA ALA A 238 -41.91 12.47 -3.31
C ALA A 238 -43.29 13.17 -3.30
N VAL A 239 -44.12 12.83 -2.30
CA VAL A 239 -45.48 13.36 -2.16
C VAL A 239 -45.62 14.13 -0.85
N LYS A 240 -46.32 15.27 -0.88
CA LYS A 240 -46.67 16.01 0.34
C LYS A 240 -47.73 15.26 1.14
N LYS A 241 -47.47 15.08 2.43
CA LYS A 241 -48.39 14.49 3.39
C LYS A 241 -48.59 15.43 4.57
N HIS A 242 -49.83 15.51 5.01
CA HIS A 242 -50.20 16.19 6.25
C HIS A 242 -49.97 15.17 7.37
N ILE A 243 -49.03 15.45 8.27
CA ILE A 243 -48.69 14.57 9.40
C ILE A 243 -48.94 15.28 10.73
N LEU A 244 -49.27 14.51 11.75
CA LEU A 244 -49.26 14.96 13.14
C LEU A 244 -47.89 14.61 13.73
N TYR A 245 -46.93 15.54 13.64
CA TYR A 245 -45.58 15.32 14.13
C TYR A 245 -45.55 15.23 15.66
N VAL A 246 -45.04 14.12 16.18
CA VAL A 246 -44.79 13.91 17.61
C VAL A 246 -43.28 13.94 17.86
N PRO A 247 -42.75 14.91 18.63
CA PRO A 247 -41.33 14.97 18.98
C PRO A 247 -40.94 13.81 19.90
N LYS A 248 -39.71 13.27 19.75
CA LYS A 248 -39.19 12.15 20.56
C LYS A 248 -39.25 12.38 22.08
N ASN A 249 -39.16 13.63 22.55
CA ASN A 249 -39.08 14.00 23.97
C ASN A 249 -40.08 15.12 24.37
N GLY A 250 -41.14 15.35 23.59
CA GLY A 250 -42.10 16.43 23.83
C GLY A 250 -43.53 15.94 23.93
N GLU A 251 -44.34 16.54 24.81
CA GLU A 251 -45.79 16.34 24.82
C GLU A 251 -46.47 17.31 23.85
N GLY A 252 -47.17 16.76 22.86
CA GLY A 252 -47.98 17.51 21.88
C GLY A 252 -47.71 17.11 20.44
N ALA A 253 -48.79 16.84 19.69
CA ALA A 253 -48.75 16.60 18.26
C ALA A 253 -48.91 17.92 17.50
N THR A 254 -47.96 18.26 16.62
CA THR A 254 -48.02 19.48 15.80
C THR A 254 -48.38 19.10 14.36
N PRO A 255 -49.44 19.66 13.77
CA PRO A 255 -49.75 19.44 12.36
C PRO A 255 -48.65 20.08 11.49
N LEU A 256 -48.09 19.29 10.58
CA LEU A 256 -47.02 19.71 9.67
C LEU A 256 -47.26 19.10 8.29
N ASP A 257 -47.09 19.91 7.25
CA ASP A 257 -46.99 19.43 5.88
C ASP A 257 -45.54 19.13 5.53
N PHE A 258 -45.25 17.88 5.19
CA PHE A 258 -43.91 17.48 4.82
C PHE A 258 -43.91 16.61 3.57
N THR A 259 -42.86 16.76 2.76
CA THR A 259 -42.68 15.94 1.55
C THR A 259 -41.98 14.65 1.94
N TYR A 260 -42.56 13.52 1.56
CA TYR A 260 -41.93 12.22 1.77
C TYR A 260 -40.66 12.09 0.93
N TYR A 261 -39.62 11.51 1.52
CA TYR A 261 -38.40 11.12 0.85
C TYR A 261 -38.04 9.70 1.25
N ASN A 262 -37.99 8.82 0.25
CA ASN A 262 -37.65 7.41 0.42
C ASN A 262 -36.18 7.23 0.85
N ALA A 263 -35.83 6.02 1.28
CA ALA A 263 -34.49 5.71 1.80
C ALA A 263 -33.38 5.97 0.77
N VAL A 264 -33.59 5.60 -0.49
CA VAL A 264 -32.60 5.79 -1.57
C VAL A 264 -32.32 7.28 -1.79
N TYR A 265 -33.36 8.07 -1.97
CA TYR A 265 -33.25 9.51 -2.19
C TYR A 265 -32.52 10.22 -1.04
N THR A 266 -32.73 9.79 0.22
CA THR A 266 -32.02 10.41 1.35
C THR A 266 -30.51 10.24 1.26
N VAL A 267 -30.03 9.10 0.75
CA VAL A 267 -28.62 8.83 0.50
C VAL A 267 -28.12 9.61 -0.72
N GLU A 268 -28.87 9.62 -1.83
CA GLU A 268 -28.51 10.37 -3.05
C GLU A 268 -28.39 11.88 -2.79
N ASN A 269 -29.34 12.47 -2.07
CA ASN A 269 -29.32 13.88 -1.70
C ASN A 269 -28.20 14.20 -0.71
N ALA A 270 -27.84 13.27 0.17
CA ALA A 270 -26.67 13.43 1.04
C ALA A 270 -25.37 13.39 0.20
N LEU A 271 -25.25 12.43 -0.73
CA LEU A 271 -24.11 12.29 -1.63
C LEU A 271 -23.90 13.54 -2.49
N ALA A 272 -24.97 14.09 -3.07
CA ALA A 272 -24.92 15.31 -3.88
C ALA A 272 -24.47 16.57 -3.10
N LYS A 273 -24.58 16.55 -1.77
CA LYS A 273 -24.17 17.67 -0.89
C LYS A 273 -22.79 17.50 -0.27
N VAL A 274 -22.12 16.38 -0.51
CA VAL A 274 -20.76 16.13 0.01
C VAL A 274 -19.78 17.10 -0.65
N LYS A 275 -19.01 17.81 0.18
CA LYS A 275 -17.94 18.73 -0.25
C LYS A 275 -16.55 18.31 0.25
N ASP A 276 -16.49 17.39 1.21
CA ASP A 276 -15.28 16.95 1.90
C ASP A 276 -15.27 15.43 2.16
N ASP A 277 -14.09 14.87 2.40
CA ASP A 277 -13.90 13.42 2.63
C ASP A 277 -14.64 12.89 3.87
N LYS A 278 -14.85 13.73 4.89
CA LYS A 278 -15.62 13.35 6.08
C LYS A 278 -17.10 13.16 5.76
N GLY A 279 -17.68 14.06 4.95
CA GLY A 279 -19.02 13.89 4.41
C GLY A 279 -19.15 12.61 3.59
N LEU A 280 -18.15 12.32 2.74
CA LEU A 280 -18.14 11.13 1.89
C LEU A 280 -18.12 9.84 2.73
N LYS A 281 -17.25 9.73 3.73
CA LYS A 281 -17.16 8.54 4.60
C LYS A 281 -18.48 8.20 5.32
N ARG A 282 -19.29 9.21 5.67
CA ARG A 282 -20.59 9.01 6.33
C ARG A 282 -21.63 8.38 5.40
N VAL A 283 -21.57 8.72 4.12
CA VAL A 283 -22.51 8.25 3.09
C VAL A 283 -22.00 6.96 2.43
N ALA A 284 -20.68 6.77 2.33
CA ALA A 284 -20.03 5.66 1.64
C ALA A 284 -20.52 4.27 2.08
N ARG A 285 -20.85 4.09 3.36
CA ARG A 285 -21.41 2.84 3.90
C ARG A 285 -22.77 2.43 3.30
N PHE A 286 -23.46 3.38 2.66
CA PHE A 286 -24.76 3.14 2.01
C PHE A 286 -24.63 2.95 0.49
N LEU A 287 -23.41 2.96 -0.02
CA LEU A 287 -23.13 2.92 -1.45
C LEU A 287 -22.42 1.61 -1.79
N ARG A 288 -22.80 1.02 -2.91
CA ARG A 288 -22.03 -0.01 -3.59
C ARG A 288 -21.35 0.62 -4.80
N GLU A 289 -20.04 0.41 -4.91
CA GLU A 289 -19.32 0.74 -6.14
C GLU A 289 -19.47 -0.41 -7.14
N GLY A 290 -19.77 -0.07 -8.39
CA GLY A 290 -19.92 -1.02 -9.49
C GLY A 290 -19.45 -0.45 -10.82
N PRO A 291 -19.35 -1.30 -11.86
CA PRO A 291 -19.03 -0.83 -13.20
C PRO A 291 -20.10 0.15 -13.69
N CYS A 292 -19.67 1.21 -14.36
CA CYS A 292 -20.59 2.20 -14.91
C CYS A 292 -21.53 1.54 -15.93
N ARG A 293 -22.84 1.72 -15.75
CA ARG A 293 -23.90 1.13 -16.59
C ARG A 293 -23.75 1.39 -18.10
N ASP A 294 -23.24 2.55 -18.51
CA ASP A 294 -23.22 2.94 -19.93
C ASP A 294 -21.95 2.48 -20.66
N CYS A 295 -20.81 2.48 -19.96
CA CYS A 295 -19.54 2.01 -20.52
C CYS A 295 -19.17 0.59 -20.09
N GLY A 296 -19.91 -0.02 -19.18
CA GLY A 296 -19.62 -1.35 -18.62
C GLY A 296 -18.28 -1.43 -17.89
N GLY A 297 -17.78 -0.31 -17.35
CA GLY A 297 -16.45 -0.25 -16.73
C GLY A 297 -15.30 0.17 -17.66
N THR A 298 -15.52 0.21 -18.98
CA THR A 298 -14.45 0.48 -19.96
C THR A 298 -13.90 1.91 -19.95
N ARG A 299 -14.52 2.84 -19.21
CA ARG A 299 -14.17 4.27 -19.10
C ARG A 299 -14.35 5.08 -20.39
N LEU A 300 -14.52 4.42 -21.53
CA LEU A 300 -14.57 5.02 -22.85
C LEU A 300 -16.00 5.36 -23.28
N SER A 301 -16.13 6.43 -24.05
CA SER A 301 -17.37 6.77 -24.75
C SER A 301 -17.73 5.71 -25.79
N GLU A 302 -18.98 5.71 -26.25
CA GLU A 302 -19.41 4.83 -27.35
C GLU A 302 -18.57 5.07 -28.62
N ALA A 303 -18.35 6.34 -29.00
CA ALA A 303 -17.54 6.71 -30.14
C ALA A 303 -16.10 6.19 -30.05
N ALA A 304 -15.48 6.25 -28.87
CA ALA A 304 -14.12 5.75 -28.66
C ALA A 304 -14.02 4.21 -28.70
N ARG A 305 -15.14 3.49 -28.56
CA ARG A 305 -15.21 2.02 -28.65
C ARG A 305 -15.49 1.50 -30.07
N HIS A 306 -15.72 2.38 -31.04
CA HIS A 306 -16.05 1.99 -32.42
C HIS A 306 -14.85 1.57 -33.29
N PRO A 307 -13.70 2.27 -33.26
CA PRO A 307 -12.55 1.90 -34.09
C PRO A 307 -12.07 0.48 -33.77
N GLN A 308 -11.73 -0.29 -34.81
CA GLN A 308 -11.24 -1.65 -34.65
C GLN A 308 -9.91 -1.89 -35.35
N VAL A 309 -8.98 -2.50 -34.63
CA VAL A 309 -7.73 -3.03 -35.17
C VAL A 309 -7.81 -4.55 -35.02
N ARG A 310 -7.51 -5.31 -36.08
CA ARG A 310 -7.62 -6.79 -36.08
C ARG A 310 -8.94 -7.33 -35.50
N GLY A 311 -10.05 -6.65 -35.76
CA GLY A 311 -11.39 -7.08 -35.35
C GLY A 311 -11.79 -6.80 -33.90
N ILE A 312 -10.92 -6.20 -33.08
CA ILE A 312 -11.23 -5.80 -31.70
C ILE A 312 -11.13 -4.29 -31.51
N ASN A 313 -11.87 -3.74 -30.54
CA ASN A 313 -11.84 -2.31 -30.22
C ASN A 313 -10.83 -1.97 -29.11
N LEU A 314 -10.64 -0.67 -28.86
CA LEU A 314 -9.68 -0.19 -27.86
C LEU A 314 -10.00 -0.69 -26.44
N ALA A 315 -11.28 -0.78 -26.07
CA ALA A 315 -11.67 -1.28 -24.75
C ALA A 315 -11.29 -2.76 -24.57
N GLN A 316 -11.51 -3.58 -25.60
CA GLN A 316 -11.13 -4.99 -25.61
C GLN A 316 -9.61 -5.17 -25.57
N ALA A 317 -8.87 -4.37 -26.33
CA ALA A 317 -7.41 -4.39 -26.27
C ALA A 317 -6.86 -3.93 -24.91
N ALA A 318 -7.52 -2.96 -24.25
CA ALA A 318 -7.13 -2.51 -22.92
C ALA A 318 -7.49 -3.53 -21.81
N ALA A 319 -8.49 -4.36 -22.02
CA ALA A 319 -8.87 -5.43 -21.08
C ALA A 319 -7.92 -6.64 -21.10
N MET A 320 -7.10 -6.78 -22.15
CA MET A 320 -6.09 -7.84 -22.24
C MET A 320 -5.03 -7.68 -21.16
N THR A 321 -4.53 -8.81 -20.67
CA THR A 321 -3.27 -8.84 -19.91
C THR A 321 -2.13 -8.30 -20.78
N LEU A 322 -1.07 -7.78 -20.16
CA LEU A 322 0.09 -7.30 -20.88
C LEU A 322 0.70 -8.40 -21.78
N GLY A 323 0.77 -9.64 -21.30
CA GLY A 323 1.22 -10.79 -22.09
C GLY A 323 0.39 -11.01 -23.35
N GLU A 324 -0.95 -11.03 -23.23
CA GLU A 324 -1.85 -11.16 -24.38
C GLU A 324 -1.76 -9.97 -25.34
N ALA A 325 -1.65 -8.75 -24.80
CA ALA A 325 -1.52 -7.54 -25.58
C ALA A 325 -0.22 -7.54 -26.41
N ILE A 326 0.89 -8.04 -25.87
CA ILE A 326 2.16 -8.19 -26.60
C ILE A 326 1.98 -9.10 -27.83
N GLU A 327 1.40 -10.29 -27.65
CA GLU A 327 1.15 -11.22 -28.76
C GLU A 327 0.19 -10.63 -29.79
N TRP A 328 -0.85 -9.91 -29.33
CA TRP A 328 -1.79 -9.24 -30.22
C TRP A 328 -1.12 -8.11 -31.02
N VAL A 329 -0.31 -7.25 -30.38
CA VAL A 329 0.40 -6.11 -31.02
C VAL A 329 1.37 -6.61 -32.09
N ARG A 330 2.13 -7.68 -31.84
CA ARG A 330 3.07 -8.26 -32.84
C ARG A 330 2.40 -8.62 -34.16
N GLY A 331 1.12 -9.03 -34.12
CA GLY A 331 0.37 -9.40 -35.32
C GLY A 331 -0.28 -8.23 -36.06
N VAL A 332 -0.20 -6.99 -35.55
CA VAL A 332 -0.87 -5.82 -36.15
C VAL A 332 -0.29 -5.42 -37.50
N PRO A 333 1.04 -5.28 -37.67
CA PRO A 333 1.60 -4.86 -38.96
C PRO A 333 1.19 -5.77 -40.11
N ALA A 334 1.23 -7.09 -39.91
CA ALA A 334 0.85 -8.08 -40.93
C ALA A 334 -0.63 -8.04 -41.32
N SER A 335 -1.50 -7.45 -40.49
CA SER A 335 -2.94 -7.32 -40.77
C SER A 335 -3.30 -6.11 -41.63
N LEU A 336 -2.34 -5.23 -41.90
CA LEU A 336 -2.58 -3.95 -42.58
C LEU A 336 -2.06 -3.97 -44.02
N PRO A 337 -2.57 -3.07 -44.89
CA PRO A 337 -2.04 -2.87 -46.23
C PRO A 337 -0.53 -2.59 -46.23
N ALA A 338 0.19 -3.07 -47.25
CA ALA A 338 1.65 -2.99 -47.34
C ALA A 338 2.21 -1.57 -47.11
N GLU A 339 1.51 -0.55 -47.58
CA GLU A 339 1.89 0.86 -47.42
C GLU A 339 1.81 1.38 -45.98
N MET A 340 1.00 0.76 -45.12
CA MET A 340 0.85 1.14 -43.71
C MET A 340 1.75 0.34 -42.76
N GLN A 341 2.30 -0.77 -43.23
CA GLN A 341 3.11 -1.67 -42.39
C GLN A 341 4.30 -0.98 -41.72
N PRO A 342 5.07 -0.09 -42.38
CA PRO A 342 6.18 0.62 -41.73
C PRO A 342 5.71 1.44 -40.52
N MET A 343 4.69 2.28 -40.69
CA MET A 343 4.12 3.09 -39.60
C MET A 343 3.56 2.20 -38.47
N ALA A 344 2.85 1.13 -38.81
CA ALA A 344 2.33 0.22 -37.82
C ALA A 344 3.45 -0.48 -37.04
N THR A 345 4.54 -0.85 -37.72
CA THR A 345 5.71 -1.47 -37.10
C THR A 345 6.37 -0.52 -36.11
N ASP A 346 6.58 0.74 -36.48
CA ASP A 346 7.16 1.76 -35.58
C ASP A 346 6.32 1.95 -34.30
N ILE A 347 4.99 2.02 -34.44
CA ILE A 347 4.07 2.15 -33.29
C ILE A 347 4.11 0.89 -32.43
N CYS A 348 4.12 -0.30 -33.05
CA CYS A 348 4.19 -1.58 -32.35
C CYS A 348 5.53 -1.75 -31.62
N ASP A 349 6.65 -1.39 -32.23
CA ASP A 349 7.98 -1.47 -31.64
C ASP A 349 8.11 -0.54 -30.43
N SER A 350 7.49 0.65 -30.48
CA SER A 350 7.39 1.54 -29.31
C SER A 350 6.64 0.89 -28.14
N PHE A 351 5.50 0.23 -28.42
CA PHE A 351 4.75 -0.53 -27.41
C PHE A 351 5.58 -1.70 -26.86
N LEU A 352 6.16 -2.52 -27.74
CA LEU A 352 6.89 -3.74 -27.37
C LEU A 352 8.17 -3.43 -26.60
N SER A 353 8.86 -2.34 -26.93
CA SER A 353 10.03 -1.85 -26.21
C SER A 353 9.67 -1.49 -24.76
N THR A 354 8.57 -0.76 -24.56
CA THR A 354 8.08 -0.39 -23.23
C THR A 354 7.57 -1.63 -22.45
N ALA A 355 6.89 -2.55 -23.14
CA ALA A 355 6.33 -3.75 -22.56
C ALA A 355 7.40 -4.73 -22.06
N ARG A 356 8.54 -4.85 -22.76
CA ARG A 356 9.62 -5.79 -22.42
C ARG A 356 10.05 -5.69 -20.96
N ARG A 357 10.37 -4.48 -20.47
CA ARG A 357 10.84 -4.29 -19.09
C ARG A 357 9.74 -4.55 -18.06
N LEU A 358 8.48 -4.31 -18.39
CA LEU A 358 7.37 -4.66 -17.51
C LEU A 358 7.21 -6.18 -17.38
N VAL A 359 7.43 -6.93 -18.47
CA VAL A 359 7.47 -8.41 -18.45
C VAL A 359 8.66 -8.92 -17.64
N ASP A 360 9.85 -8.36 -17.84
CA ASP A 360 11.05 -8.73 -17.08
C ASP A 360 10.84 -8.53 -15.56
N LEU A 361 10.07 -7.50 -15.19
CA LEU A 361 9.67 -7.23 -13.81
C LEU A 361 8.47 -8.07 -13.33
N GLY A 362 7.96 -9.00 -14.15
CA GLY A 362 6.86 -9.90 -13.81
C GLY A 362 5.51 -9.20 -13.65
N LEU A 363 5.18 -8.27 -14.56
CA LEU A 363 3.89 -7.54 -14.61
C LEU A 363 3.03 -7.94 -15.83
N ASP A 364 3.37 -9.04 -16.49
CA ASP A 364 2.72 -9.56 -17.69
C ASP A 364 1.27 -10.00 -17.46
N TYR A 365 0.93 -10.41 -16.24
CA TYR A 365 -0.43 -10.81 -15.83
C TYR A 365 -1.41 -9.65 -15.62
N LEU A 366 -0.93 -8.39 -15.63
CA LEU A 366 -1.79 -7.23 -15.38
C LEU A 366 -2.54 -6.82 -16.64
N SER A 367 -3.85 -6.63 -16.54
CA SER A 367 -4.63 -6.00 -17.61
C SER A 367 -4.30 -4.51 -17.72
N LEU A 368 -4.29 -3.99 -18.95
CA LEU A 368 -3.95 -2.58 -19.20
C LEU A 368 -5.01 -1.62 -18.63
N ASP A 369 -6.25 -2.07 -18.43
CA ASP A 369 -7.35 -1.31 -17.82
C ASP A 369 -7.46 -1.45 -16.30
N ARG A 370 -6.64 -2.32 -15.67
CA ARG A 370 -6.61 -2.50 -14.21
C ARG A 370 -6.37 -1.16 -13.53
N ALA A 371 -7.24 -0.81 -12.59
CA ALA A 371 -7.17 0.47 -11.89
C ALA A 371 -5.84 0.61 -11.13
N GLY A 372 -5.14 1.73 -11.29
CA GLY A 372 -3.83 1.95 -10.64
C GLY A 372 -3.92 1.94 -9.11
N ALA A 373 -5.08 2.28 -8.56
CA ALA A 373 -5.34 2.25 -7.12
C ALA A 373 -5.42 0.82 -6.55
N THR A 374 -5.73 -0.19 -7.38
CA THR A 374 -5.84 -1.60 -6.95
C THR A 374 -4.55 -2.38 -7.16
N LEU A 375 -3.48 -1.72 -7.63
CA LEU A 375 -2.15 -2.31 -7.67
C LEU A 375 -1.59 -2.44 -6.25
N SER A 376 -0.82 -3.49 -5.99
CA SER A 376 -0.03 -3.60 -4.77
C SER A 376 1.08 -2.55 -4.73
N THR A 377 1.69 -2.33 -3.57
CA THR A 377 2.84 -1.41 -3.45
C THR A 377 4.00 -1.84 -4.35
N GLY A 378 4.35 -3.13 -4.36
CA GLY A 378 5.40 -3.67 -5.24
C GLY A 378 5.03 -3.64 -6.73
N GLU A 379 3.76 -3.83 -7.11
CA GLU A 379 3.30 -3.62 -8.51
C GLU A 379 3.49 -2.14 -8.92
N ARG A 380 3.10 -1.18 -8.07
CA ARG A 380 3.28 0.25 -8.36
C ARG A 380 4.75 0.65 -8.47
N GLN A 381 5.60 0.12 -7.59
CA GLN A 381 7.03 0.41 -7.57
C GLN A 381 7.70 -0.07 -8.85
N ARG A 382 7.41 -1.31 -9.29
CA ARG A 382 7.88 -1.85 -10.58
C ARG A 382 7.41 -1.05 -11.78
N VAL A 383 6.16 -0.58 -11.78
CA VAL A 383 5.64 0.32 -12.83
C VAL A 383 6.44 1.62 -12.87
N GLN A 384 6.75 2.21 -11.72
CA GLN A 384 7.53 3.44 -11.65
C GLN A 384 8.96 3.22 -12.15
N LEU A 385 9.58 2.11 -11.75
CA LEU A 385 10.92 1.71 -12.17
C LEU A 385 11.01 1.55 -13.69
N ALA A 386 10.07 0.83 -14.31
CA ALA A 386 10.03 0.65 -15.76
C ALA A 386 9.93 1.97 -16.54
N ARG A 387 9.21 2.98 -16.00
CA ARG A 387 9.10 4.31 -16.62
C ARG A 387 10.41 5.07 -16.60
N VAL A 388 11.22 4.90 -15.56
CA VAL A 388 12.48 5.62 -15.39
C VAL A 388 13.48 5.23 -16.47
N VAL A 389 13.64 3.92 -16.73
CA VAL A 389 14.53 3.40 -17.79
C VAL A 389 14.16 3.92 -19.17
N ARG A 390 12.87 4.08 -19.44
CA ARG A 390 12.40 4.50 -20.77
C ARG A 390 12.92 5.90 -21.18
N ASN A 391 13.15 6.79 -20.23
CA ASN A 391 13.54 8.16 -20.54
C ASN A 391 14.99 8.28 -21.06
N ARG A 392 15.82 7.24 -20.90
CA ARG A 392 17.24 7.20 -21.35
C ARG A 392 18.03 8.48 -21.04
N SER A 393 17.83 9.01 -19.84
CA SER A 393 18.64 10.15 -19.35
C SER A 393 20.04 9.70 -19.01
N THR A 394 21.02 10.62 -19.04
CA THR A 394 22.41 10.35 -18.72
C THR A 394 22.92 11.35 -17.69
N GLY A 395 23.89 10.96 -16.87
CA GLY A 395 24.48 11.83 -15.84
C GLY A 395 23.56 12.10 -14.66
N VAL A 396 22.59 11.23 -14.39
CA VAL A 396 21.66 11.31 -13.25
C VAL A 396 22.13 10.39 -12.13
N LEU A 397 21.84 10.76 -10.89
CA LEU A 397 21.93 9.89 -9.72
C LEU A 397 20.54 9.30 -9.42
N TYR A 398 20.38 8.00 -9.58
CA TYR A 398 19.17 7.30 -9.15
C TYR A 398 19.37 6.73 -7.75
N VAL A 399 18.50 7.11 -6.81
CA VAL A 399 18.47 6.52 -5.47
C VAL A 399 17.23 5.63 -5.36
N LEU A 400 17.44 4.32 -5.35
CA LEU A 400 16.41 3.30 -5.27
C LEU A 400 16.28 2.82 -3.83
N ASP A 401 15.11 3.01 -3.23
CA ASP A 401 14.85 2.63 -1.85
C ASP A 401 14.04 1.32 -1.82
N GLU A 402 14.73 0.23 -1.48
CA GLU A 402 14.23 -1.14 -1.37
C GLU A 402 13.37 -1.59 -2.58
N PRO A 403 13.94 -1.58 -3.80
CA PRO A 403 13.23 -1.98 -5.01
C PRO A 403 12.87 -3.47 -5.08
N SER A 404 13.50 -4.32 -4.26
CA SER A 404 13.20 -5.75 -4.17
C SER A 404 11.90 -6.09 -3.42
N ILE A 405 11.28 -5.12 -2.75
CA ILE A 405 10.14 -5.38 -1.86
C ILE A 405 8.97 -6.07 -2.55
N GLY A 406 8.49 -7.15 -1.94
CA GLY A 406 7.36 -7.93 -2.43
C GLY A 406 7.62 -8.57 -3.80
N LEU A 407 8.88 -8.64 -4.24
CA LEU A 407 9.27 -9.35 -5.45
C LEU A 407 9.51 -10.82 -5.13
N HIS A 408 8.84 -11.68 -5.90
CA HIS A 408 9.20 -13.09 -5.94
C HIS A 408 10.65 -13.23 -6.47
N PRO A 409 11.48 -14.14 -5.91
CA PRO A 409 12.84 -14.45 -6.36
C PRO A 409 13.05 -14.49 -7.88
N ALA A 410 12.10 -15.11 -8.59
CA ALA A 410 12.13 -15.22 -10.05
C ALA A 410 12.20 -13.88 -10.81
N ASN A 411 11.76 -12.77 -10.19
CA ASN A 411 11.71 -11.44 -10.81
C ASN A 411 12.92 -10.56 -10.45
N VAL A 412 13.79 -11.01 -9.53
CA VAL A 412 14.97 -10.24 -9.09
C VAL A 412 15.93 -9.98 -10.26
N GLY A 413 16.11 -10.96 -11.15
CA GLY A 413 16.94 -10.78 -12.35
C GLY A 413 16.45 -9.66 -13.26
N GLY A 414 15.13 -9.46 -13.37
CA GLY A 414 14.55 -8.35 -14.14
C GLY A 414 14.82 -6.98 -13.50
N LEU A 415 14.74 -6.90 -12.18
CA LEU A 415 15.12 -5.70 -11.42
C LEU A 415 16.59 -5.35 -11.63
N VAL A 416 17.49 -6.32 -11.52
CA VAL A 416 18.92 -6.13 -11.77
C VAL A 416 19.16 -5.65 -13.20
N GLY A 417 18.49 -6.25 -14.18
CA GLY A 417 18.57 -5.81 -15.58
C GLY A 417 18.18 -4.35 -15.78
N VAL A 418 17.12 -3.88 -15.10
CA VAL A 418 16.72 -2.46 -15.13
C VAL A 418 17.79 -1.56 -14.50
N MET A 419 18.35 -1.92 -13.35
CA MET A 419 19.41 -1.12 -12.73
C MET A 419 20.66 -1.05 -13.62
N ARG A 420 21.02 -2.16 -14.28
CA ARG A 420 22.13 -2.21 -15.23
C ARG A 420 21.88 -1.34 -16.46
N ASP A 421 20.68 -1.34 -17.03
CA ASP A 421 20.32 -0.42 -18.13
C ASP A 421 20.55 1.04 -17.74
N LEU A 422 20.17 1.44 -16.51
CA LEU A 422 20.38 2.82 -16.03
C LEU A 422 21.88 3.15 -15.95
N VAL A 423 22.70 2.23 -15.47
CA VAL A 423 24.16 2.40 -15.42
C VAL A 423 24.74 2.49 -16.84
N ASP A 424 24.30 1.63 -17.76
CA ASP A 424 24.76 1.60 -19.16
C ASP A 424 24.39 2.87 -19.94
N ASP A 425 23.27 3.53 -19.60
CA ASP A 425 22.88 4.85 -20.09
C ASP A 425 23.78 6.00 -19.54
N GLY A 426 24.76 5.68 -18.69
CA GLY A 426 25.73 6.62 -18.12
C GLY A 426 25.28 7.28 -16.81
N ASN A 427 24.43 6.61 -16.04
CA ASN A 427 23.96 7.09 -14.74
C ASN A 427 24.69 6.41 -13.58
N THR A 428 24.56 6.98 -12.39
CA THR A 428 24.95 6.32 -11.13
C THR A 428 23.70 5.82 -10.44
N VAL A 429 23.69 4.57 -10.00
CA VAL A 429 22.54 3.97 -9.30
C VAL A 429 22.98 3.59 -7.90
N VAL A 430 22.35 4.20 -6.89
CA VAL A 430 22.50 3.83 -5.48
C VAL A 430 21.23 3.09 -5.08
N VAL A 431 21.37 1.84 -4.63
CA VAL A 431 20.26 1.01 -4.19
C VAL A 431 20.40 0.70 -2.70
N VAL A 432 19.40 1.06 -1.92
CA VAL A 432 19.25 0.59 -0.54
C VAL A 432 18.44 -0.69 -0.62
N ASP A 433 19.00 -1.82 -0.20
CA ASP A 433 18.27 -3.08 -0.22
C ASP A 433 18.74 -4.00 0.90
N HIS A 434 17.95 -5.05 1.11
CA HIS A 434 18.19 -6.12 2.06
C HIS A 434 18.29 -7.48 1.35
N ASP A 435 17.82 -7.59 0.11
CA ASP A 435 17.92 -8.80 -0.70
C ASP A 435 19.37 -9.02 -1.14
N THR A 436 19.97 -10.11 -0.64
CA THR A 436 21.37 -10.45 -0.88
C THR A 436 21.66 -10.70 -2.35
N ARG A 437 20.68 -11.12 -3.16
CA ARG A 437 20.84 -11.32 -4.61
C ARG A 437 20.92 -10.00 -5.35
N VAL A 438 20.24 -8.96 -4.86
CA VAL A 438 20.35 -7.60 -5.40
C VAL A 438 21.69 -7.00 -4.99
N LEU A 439 22.08 -7.15 -3.73
CA LEU A 439 23.33 -6.60 -3.20
C LEU A 439 24.57 -7.27 -3.80
N ALA A 440 24.52 -8.58 -4.09
CA ALA A 440 25.60 -9.33 -4.73
C ALA A 440 25.90 -8.85 -6.16
N GLU A 441 24.90 -8.24 -6.82
CA GLU A 441 25.04 -7.68 -8.17
C GLU A 441 25.59 -6.26 -8.17
N ALA A 442 25.85 -5.64 -7.02
CA ALA A 442 26.42 -4.30 -6.96
C ALA A 442 27.90 -4.29 -7.39
N ASP A 443 28.36 -3.18 -7.98
CA ASP A 443 29.78 -2.97 -8.28
C ASP A 443 30.55 -2.51 -7.04
N TYR A 444 29.87 -1.84 -6.13
CA TYR A 444 30.40 -1.32 -4.86
C TYR A 444 29.33 -1.45 -3.78
N LEU A 445 29.72 -1.80 -2.57
CA LEU A 445 28.82 -2.01 -1.44
C LEU A 445 29.27 -1.14 -0.27
N VAL A 446 28.31 -0.45 0.36
CA VAL A 446 28.50 0.31 1.60
C VAL A 446 27.60 -0.31 2.66
N GLU A 447 28.19 -0.79 3.74
CA GLU A 447 27.46 -1.35 4.85
C GLU A 447 27.41 -0.39 6.04
N MET A 448 26.18 -0.07 6.47
CA MET A 448 25.88 0.80 7.59
C MET A 448 25.61 -0.02 8.86
N GLY A 449 26.15 0.41 10.00
CA GLY A 449 25.94 -0.29 11.27
C GLY A 449 26.79 0.27 12.42
N PRO A 450 27.23 -0.57 13.37
CA PRO A 450 26.99 -2.02 13.44
C PRO A 450 25.56 -2.38 13.89
N VAL A 451 24.90 -1.54 14.68
CA VAL A 451 23.56 -1.80 15.23
C VAL A 451 22.53 -0.76 14.75
N ALA A 452 21.27 -0.95 15.12
CA ALA A 452 20.19 -0.01 14.86
C ALA A 452 20.27 1.23 15.78
N GLY A 453 19.62 2.33 15.38
CA GLY A 453 19.37 3.49 16.24
C GLY A 453 20.64 4.25 16.65
N ALA A 454 20.73 4.66 17.92
CA ALA A 454 21.79 5.54 18.43
C ALA A 454 23.21 4.95 18.34
N GLY A 455 23.33 3.61 18.37
CA GLY A 455 24.59 2.88 18.22
C GLY A 455 24.96 2.56 16.76
N GLY A 456 24.10 2.90 15.80
CA GLY A 456 24.35 2.79 14.36
C GLY A 456 25.04 4.03 13.78
N GLY A 457 24.81 4.26 12.49
CA GLY A 457 25.22 5.48 11.80
C GLY A 457 26.68 5.55 11.39
N ASN A 458 27.42 4.44 11.47
CA ASN A 458 28.80 4.32 10.99
C ASN A 458 28.84 3.45 9.73
N VAL A 459 29.84 3.69 8.87
CA VAL A 459 30.20 2.77 7.80
C VAL A 459 31.09 1.68 8.40
N ILE A 460 30.65 0.43 8.36
CA ILE A 460 31.39 -0.71 8.94
C ILE A 460 32.20 -1.49 7.89
N ALA A 461 31.79 -1.42 6.63
CA ALA A 461 32.51 -1.94 5.49
C ALA A 461 32.13 -1.12 4.25
N ALA A 462 33.10 -0.83 3.38
CA ALA A 462 32.86 -0.22 2.08
C ALA A 462 33.92 -0.69 1.08
N GLY A 463 33.51 -1.11 -0.11
CA GLY A 463 34.43 -1.67 -1.10
C GLY A 463 33.70 -2.35 -2.25
N ALA A 464 34.45 -3.00 -3.14
CA ALA A 464 33.85 -3.97 -4.06
C ALA A 464 33.17 -5.10 -3.26
N VAL A 465 32.15 -5.75 -3.82
CA VAL A 465 31.39 -6.81 -3.11
C VAL A 465 32.32 -7.88 -2.54
N GLY A 466 33.29 -8.37 -3.33
CA GLY A 466 34.27 -9.35 -2.87
C GLY A 466 35.15 -8.88 -1.70
N GLU A 467 35.43 -7.57 -1.60
CA GLU A 467 36.19 -6.99 -0.48
C GLU A 467 35.34 -6.91 0.79
N VAL A 468 34.06 -6.53 0.66
CA VAL A 468 33.13 -6.48 1.80
C VAL A 468 32.87 -7.87 2.35
N GLU A 469 32.76 -8.87 1.49
CA GLU A 469 32.60 -10.27 1.90
C GLU A 469 33.79 -10.82 2.72
N GLU A 470 35.00 -10.29 2.53
CA GLU A 470 36.19 -10.66 3.32
C GLU A 470 36.32 -9.86 4.62
N SER A 471 35.49 -8.82 4.80
CA SER A 471 35.53 -7.98 5.98
C SER A 471 34.97 -8.70 7.21
N GLN A 472 35.81 -8.86 8.23
CA GLN A 472 35.41 -9.46 9.51
C GLN A 472 34.38 -8.61 10.28
N GLY A 473 34.29 -7.31 9.98
CA GLY A 473 33.33 -6.40 10.60
C GLY A 473 31.96 -6.38 9.91
N SER A 474 31.85 -6.99 8.73
CA SER A 474 30.63 -7.01 7.94
C SER A 474 29.60 -7.95 8.54
N ARG A 475 28.35 -7.47 8.66
CA ARG A 475 27.21 -8.27 9.12
C ARG A 475 26.42 -8.87 7.96
N ILE A 476 26.48 -8.26 6.77
CA ILE A 476 25.87 -8.78 5.56
C ILE A 476 26.73 -9.84 4.87
N ALA A 477 28.06 -9.80 5.02
CA ALA A 477 29.00 -10.73 4.39
C ALA A 477 28.64 -12.22 4.53
N PRO A 478 28.19 -12.73 5.71
CA PRO A 478 27.77 -14.13 5.82
C PRO A 478 26.64 -14.49 4.84
N PHE A 479 25.69 -13.58 4.64
CA PHE A 479 24.49 -13.81 3.82
C PHE A 479 24.73 -13.61 2.32
N LEU A 480 25.85 -13.02 1.91
CA LEU A 480 26.25 -12.92 0.50
C LEU A 480 26.83 -14.24 -0.04
N ARG A 481 27.54 -15.00 0.81
CA ARG A 481 28.31 -16.19 0.41
C ARG A 481 27.66 -17.54 0.75
N SER A 482 26.87 -17.61 1.83
CA SER A 482 26.49 -18.90 2.41
C SER A 482 25.20 -19.46 1.81
N GLU A 483 25.15 -20.79 1.72
CA GLU A 483 23.87 -21.49 1.58
C GLU A 483 23.07 -21.21 2.86
N PRO A 484 21.88 -20.60 2.75
CA PRO A 484 21.13 -20.20 3.93
C PRO A 484 20.70 -21.42 4.76
N GLU A 485 21.12 -21.43 6.03
CA GLU A 485 20.85 -22.53 6.96
C GLU A 485 19.46 -22.42 7.60
N ARG A 486 18.82 -23.57 7.83
CA ARG A 486 17.59 -23.64 8.63
C ARG A 486 17.96 -23.46 10.11
N LEU A 487 17.35 -22.47 10.76
CA LEU A 487 17.57 -22.12 12.16
C LEU A 487 16.59 -22.84 13.11
N ARG A 488 15.37 -23.13 12.64
CA ARG A 488 14.32 -23.82 13.40
C ARG A 488 14.41 -25.33 13.21
N PRO A 489 14.22 -26.16 14.25
CA PRO A 489 14.13 -27.61 14.08
C PRO A 489 12.97 -27.97 13.13
N GLN A 490 13.15 -29.00 12.31
CA GLN A 490 12.07 -29.50 11.45
C GLN A 490 11.12 -30.37 12.26
N VAL A 491 9.83 -30.09 12.11
CA VAL A 491 8.76 -30.94 12.65
C VAL A 491 8.63 -32.18 11.75
N PRO A 492 8.64 -33.39 12.31
CA PRO A 492 8.39 -34.61 11.55
C PRO A 492 7.00 -34.62 10.89
N ASP A 493 6.88 -35.20 9.71
CA ASP A 493 5.62 -35.23 8.94
C ASP A 493 4.48 -35.91 9.70
N ASP A 494 4.79 -36.94 10.50
CA ASP A 494 3.82 -37.67 11.31
C ASP A 494 3.28 -36.86 12.50
N GLU A 495 4.03 -35.87 12.98
CA GLU A 495 3.63 -34.99 14.09
C GLU A 495 3.01 -33.66 13.60
N MET A 496 2.99 -33.40 12.29
CA MET A 496 2.63 -32.10 11.72
C MET A 496 1.25 -31.62 12.18
N PHE A 497 0.29 -32.54 12.25
CA PHE A 497 -1.12 -32.28 12.53
C PHE A 497 -1.59 -32.74 13.92
N ASP A 498 -0.68 -33.13 14.82
CA ASP A 498 -1.03 -33.66 16.16
C ASP A 498 -1.87 -32.70 17.02
N ARG A 499 -1.70 -31.39 16.80
CA ARG A 499 -2.43 -30.33 17.51
C ARG A 499 -3.77 -29.99 16.86
N GLY A 500 -4.16 -30.71 15.81
CA GLY A 500 -5.40 -30.55 15.07
C GLY A 500 -5.25 -29.81 13.74
N HIS A 501 -6.38 -29.63 13.08
CA HIS A 501 -6.48 -29.11 11.72
C HIS A 501 -7.32 -27.82 11.67
N ILE A 502 -7.03 -26.98 10.67
CA ILE A 502 -7.92 -25.93 10.18
C ILE A 502 -8.16 -26.25 8.70
N ARG A 503 -9.36 -26.72 8.38
CA ARG A 503 -9.75 -27.12 7.03
C ARG A 503 -10.77 -26.17 6.45
N MET A 504 -10.67 -25.90 5.15
CA MET A 504 -11.62 -25.03 4.46
C MET A 504 -11.76 -25.43 3.00
N ALA A 505 -12.98 -25.36 2.48
CA ALA A 505 -13.27 -25.48 1.06
C ALA A 505 -13.95 -24.23 0.51
N THR A 506 -13.55 -23.82 -0.69
CA THR A 506 -14.06 -22.62 -1.33
C THR A 506 -14.61 -22.93 -2.73
N ASP A 507 -15.49 -22.06 -3.21
CA ASP A 507 -15.78 -21.85 -4.62
C ASP A 507 -14.76 -20.86 -5.23
N ALA A 508 -14.91 -20.56 -6.51
CA ALA A 508 -14.06 -19.60 -7.20
C ALA A 508 -14.28 -18.17 -6.66
N ILE A 509 -13.20 -17.42 -6.47
CA ILE A 509 -13.21 -16.00 -6.09
C ILE A 509 -12.07 -15.27 -6.79
N HIS A 510 -12.37 -14.17 -7.49
CA HIS A 510 -11.42 -13.46 -8.36
C HIS A 510 -10.73 -14.44 -9.33
N THR A 511 -9.40 -14.55 -9.26
CA THR A 511 -8.59 -15.50 -10.04
C THR A 511 -8.35 -16.83 -9.32
N VAL A 512 -8.75 -16.93 -8.04
CA VAL A 512 -8.61 -18.16 -7.24
C VAL A 512 -9.70 -19.15 -7.65
N LYS A 513 -9.26 -20.34 -8.08
CA LYS A 513 -10.14 -21.44 -8.48
C LYS A 513 -10.66 -22.17 -7.24
N PRO A 514 -11.72 -22.98 -7.35
CA PRO A 514 -12.20 -23.76 -6.21
C PRO A 514 -11.06 -24.62 -5.65
N LEU A 515 -10.79 -24.49 -4.35
CA LEU A 515 -9.71 -25.20 -3.68
C LEU A 515 -10.17 -25.72 -2.32
N GLU A 516 -9.39 -26.67 -1.81
CA GLU A 516 -9.48 -27.18 -0.44
C GLU A 516 -8.11 -27.04 0.21
N VAL A 517 -8.08 -26.54 1.43
CA VAL A 517 -6.84 -26.28 2.19
C VAL A 517 -6.93 -26.93 3.57
N ASP A 518 -5.82 -27.51 4.01
CA ASP A 518 -5.63 -28.09 5.35
C ASP A 518 -4.39 -27.46 5.99
N ILE A 519 -4.58 -26.78 7.12
CA ILE A 519 -3.55 -26.00 7.82
C ILE A 519 -3.31 -26.64 9.20
N PRO A 520 -2.06 -27.02 9.55
CA PRO A 520 -1.77 -27.59 10.86
C PRO A 520 -1.86 -26.55 11.98
N ARG A 521 -2.54 -26.90 13.07
CA ARG A 521 -2.66 -26.03 14.25
C ARG A 521 -1.36 -25.97 15.04
N GLY A 522 -1.09 -24.82 15.65
CA GLY A 522 0.05 -24.64 16.55
C GLY A 522 1.41 -24.81 15.87
N ARG A 523 1.49 -24.43 14.58
CA ARG A 523 2.68 -24.48 13.72
C ARG A 523 2.89 -23.13 13.01
N LEU A 524 4.09 -22.92 12.47
CA LEU A 524 4.41 -21.83 11.54
C LEU A 524 4.16 -22.29 10.09
N VAL A 525 3.17 -21.68 9.45
CA VAL A 525 2.70 -22.05 8.11
C VAL A 525 2.96 -20.91 7.13
N ALA A 526 3.75 -21.16 6.07
CA ALA A 526 4.02 -20.19 5.02
C ALA A 526 3.11 -20.40 3.80
N VAL A 527 2.45 -19.35 3.33
CA VAL A 527 1.71 -19.32 2.07
C VAL A 527 2.57 -18.60 1.04
N THR A 528 3.01 -19.34 0.02
CA THR A 528 4.02 -18.92 -0.96
C THR A 528 3.47 -18.94 -2.39
N GLY A 529 4.30 -18.57 -3.37
CA GLY A 529 3.92 -18.51 -4.77
C GLY A 529 4.12 -17.14 -5.42
N VAL A 530 4.09 -17.07 -6.75
CA VAL A 530 4.38 -15.84 -7.53
C VAL A 530 3.39 -14.70 -7.27
N SER A 531 3.75 -13.46 -7.64
CA SER A 531 2.83 -12.31 -7.53
C SER A 531 1.56 -12.57 -8.34
N GLY A 532 0.39 -12.28 -7.75
CA GLY A 532 -0.90 -12.52 -8.40
C GLY A 532 -1.37 -13.98 -8.41
N SER A 533 -0.69 -14.91 -7.74
CA SER A 533 -1.09 -16.34 -7.68
C SER A 533 -2.35 -16.62 -6.85
N GLY A 534 -2.79 -15.66 -6.02
CA GLY A 534 -3.99 -15.77 -5.19
C GLY A 534 -3.74 -15.83 -3.67
N LYS A 535 -2.49 -15.68 -3.19
CA LYS A 535 -2.13 -15.76 -1.76
C LYS A 535 -2.99 -14.88 -0.86
N THR A 536 -3.06 -13.58 -1.19
CA THR A 536 -3.84 -12.58 -0.44
C THR A 536 -5.32 -12.91 -0.43
N THR A 537 -5.87 -13.36 -1.57
CA THR A 537 -7.28 -13.74 -1.68
C THR A 537 -7.60 -15.01 -0.87
N LEU A 538 -6.70 -16.01 -0.87
CA LEU A 538 -6.82 -17.21 -0.06
C LEU A 538 -6.84 -16.88 1.44
N VAL A 539 -5.90 -16.06 1.89
CA VAL A 539 -5.68 -15.84 3.33
C VAL A 539 -6.53 -14.68 3.87
N LEU A 540 -6.41 -13.48 3.28
CA LEU A 540 -7.01 -12.26 3.82
C LEU A 540 -8.50 -12.11 3.49
N GLU A 541 -8.90 -12.49 2.27
CA GLU A 541 -10.30 -12.35 1.83
C GLU A 541 -11.15 -13.59 2.10
N THR A 542 -10.53 -14.72 2.40
CA THR A 542 -11.23 -16.00 2.55
C THR A 542 -11.00 -16.64 3.92
N LEU A 543 -9.77 -17.02 4.27
CA LEU A 543 -9.49 -17.71 5.54
C LEU A 543 -9.87 -16.85 6.76
N ILE A 544 -9.42 -15.60 6.84
CA ILE A 544 -9.71 -14.73 8.00
C ILE A 544 -11.21 -14.47 8.17
N PRO A 545 -11.96 -14.04 7.14
CA PRO A 545 -13.41 -13.86 7.26
C PRO A 545 -14.15 -15.15 7.61
N ALA A 546 -13.73 -16.31 7.07
CA ALA A 546 -14.33 -17.60 7.39
C ALA A 546 -14.14 -17.96 8.88
N LEU A 547 -12.92 -17.83 9.40
CA LEU A 547 -12.61 -18.09 10.81
C LEU A 547 -13.38 -17.16 11.75
N LYS A 548 -13.47 -15.86 11.42
CA LYS A 548 -14.23 -14.89 12.20
C LYS A 548 -15.73 -15.20 12.21
N ALA A 549 -16.30 -15.53 11.04
CA ALA A 549 -17.71 -15.89 10.93
C ALA A 549 -18.02 -17.17 11.71
N GLN A 550 -17.16 -18.19 11.63
CA GLN A 550 -17.32 -19.42 12.41
C GLN A 550 -17.25 -19.15 13.92
N ALA A 551 -16.26 -18.41 14.39
CA ALA A 551 -16.11 -18.07 15.81
C ALA A 551 -17.29 -17.23 16.35
N ALA A 552 -17.85 -16.34 15.54
CA ALA A 552 -19.02 -15.53 15.89
C ALA A 552 -20.37 -16.26 15.68
N SER A 553 -20.37 -17.48 15.15
CA SER A 553 -21.58 -18.18 14.70
C SER A 553 -22.42 -17.37 13.69
N GLU A 554 -21.75 -16.61 12.83
CA GLU A 554 -22.32 -15.81 11.76
C GLU A 554 -22.35 -16.58 10.43
N ARG A 555 -23.00 -16.00 9.42
CA ARG A 555 -23.05 -16.59 8.08
C ARG A 555 -21.67 -16.52 7.42
N LEU A 556 -21.19 -17.67 6.93
CA LEU A 556 -19.94 -17.74 6.18
C LEU A 556 -19.97 -16.85 4.91
N PRO A 557 -18.80 -16.37 4.46
CA PRO A 557 -18.68 -15.71 3.17
C PRO A 557 -19.29 -16.56 2.05
N LYS A 558 -19.92 -15.92 1.05
CA LYS A 558 -20.70 -16.62 0.02
C LYS A 558 -19.89 -17.67 -0.76
N HIS A 559 -18.61 -17.43 -0.95
CA HIS A 559 -17.68 -18.31 -1.68
C HIS A 559 -17.06 -19.40 -0.80
N VAL A 560 -17.33 -19.43 0.50
CA VAL A 560 -16.82 -20.47 1.41
C VAL A 560 -17.88 -21.56 1.54
N ARG A 561 -17.56 -22.76 1.05
CA ARG A 561 -18.47 -23.92 1.08
C ARG A 561 -18.60 -24.47 2.50
N TRP A 562 -17.49 -24.64 3.19
CA TRP A 562 -17.42 -25.04 4.59
C TRP A 562 -16.06 -24.65 5.19
N VAL A 563 -16.02 -24.52 6.51
CA VAL A 563 -14.82 -24.30 7.31
C VAL A 563 -14.92 -25.13 8.59
N ASP A 564 -13.84 -25.83 8.92
CA ASP A 564 -13.68 -26.64 10.12
C ASP A 564 -12.42 -26.20 10.86
N ALA A 565 -12.61 -25.51 11.98
CA ALA A 565 -11.54 -24.90 12.77
C ALA A 565 -11.89 -24.99 14.27
N GLU A 566 -12.29 -26.18 14.72
CA GLU A 566 -12.74 -26.40 16.10
C GLU A 566 -11.70 -25.91 17.13
N GLY A 567 -12.15 -25.08 18.07
CA GLY A 567 -11.29 -24.50 19.11
C GLY A 567 -10.53 -23.23 18.70
N ILE A 568 -10.67 -22.74 17.46
CA ILE A 568 -10.21 -21.40 17.07
C ILE A 568 -11.32 -20.38 17.36
N ALA A 569 -11.03 -19.39 18.19
CA ALA A 569 -11.96 -18.30 18.54
C ALA A 569 -11.52 -16.95 17.97
N ARG A 570 -10.24 -16.79 17.60
CA ARG A 570 -9.67 -15.51 17.20
C ARG A 570 -8.81 -15.65 15.95
N ALA A 571 -9.02 -14.76 14.99
CA ALA A 571 -8.18 -14.61 13.81
C ALA A 571 -7.69 -13.15 13.71
N ASN A 572 -6.40 -12.94 13.97
CA ASN A 572 -5.76 -11.64 14.06
C ASN A 572 -4.93 -11.39 12.80
N LEU A 573 -5.26 -10.34 12.03
CA LEU A 573 -4.46 -9.89 10.90
C LEU A 573 -3.43 -8.87 11.36
N ILE A 574 -2.18 -9.12 11.02
CA ILE A 574 -1.04 -8.24 11.25
C ILE A 574 -0.40 -7.93 9.89
N ASP A 575 -0.80 -6.81 9.31
CA ASP A 575 -0.41 -6.37 7.98
C ASP A 575 0.59 -5.21 8.01
N ALA A 576 1.28 -4.96 6.90
CA ALA A 576 2.21 -3.85 6.74
C ALA A 576 1.51 -2.48 6.59
N THR A 577 0.18 -2.42 6.66
CA THR A 577 -0.54 -1.15 6.55
C THR A 577 -0.10 -0.20 7.66
N PRO A 578 0.14 1.09 7.35
CA PRO A 578 0.52 2.04 8.37
C PRO A 578 -0.52 2.04 9.50
N ILE A 579 -0.05 1.96 10.74
CA ILE A 579 -0.88 1.96 11.95
C ILE A 579 -1.90 3.12 11.95
N GLY A 580 -1.51 4.24 11.35
CA GLY A 580 -2.44 5.27 10.90
C GLY A 580 -1.74 6.33 10.07
N ALA A 581 -2.48 7.05 9.24
CA ALA A 581 -1.99 8.24 8.52
C ALA A 581 -1.86 9.48 9.43
N ASN A 582 -2.15 9.34 10.72
CA ASN A 582 -2.17 10.46 11.66
C ASN A 582 -0.76 10.68 12.21
N VAL A 583 -0.09 11.75 11.76
CA VAL A 583 1.24 12.21 12.20
C VAL A 583 1.32 12.45 13.73
N ARG A 584 0.17 12.54 14.41
CA ARG A 584 0.10 12.63 15.88
C ARG A 584 0.23 11.29 16.60
N SER A 585 0.04 10.17 15.92
CA SER A 585 0.26 8.85 16.52
C SER A 585 1.75 8.56 16.55
N THR A 586 2.29 8.29 17.74
CA THR A 586 3.67 7.87 17.98
C THR A 586 3.73 6.47 18.60
N VAL A 587 4.93 5.88 18.62
CA VAL A 587 5.22 4.60 19.30
C VAL A 587 4.65 4.59 20.72
N ALA A 588 4.91 5.64 21.51
CA ALA A 588 4.42 5.72 22.88
C ALA A 588 2.89 5.84 23.01
N THR A 589 2.20 6.55 22.11
CA THR A 589 0.73 6.59 22.15
C THR A 589 0.09 5.29 21.73
N TYR A 590 0.69 4.59 20.76
CA TYR A 590 0.13 3.35 20.26
C TYR A 590 0.31 2.20 21.26
N ALA A 591 1.48 2.11 21.90
CA ALA A 591 1.74 1.15 22.97
C ALA A 591 1.11 1.55 24.33
N ASP A 592 0.24 2.57 24.35
CA ASP A 592 -0.38 3.17 25.54
C ASP A 592 0.63 3.67 26.61
N ILE A 593 1.92 3.76 26.31
CA ILE A 593 2.97 4.22 27.24
C ILE A 593 2.77 5.69 27.61
N HIS A 594 2.40 6.52 26.63
CA HIS A 594 2.22 7.96 26.80
C HIS A 594 1.21 8.30 27.91
N ASP A 595 0.11 7.57 27.97
CA ASP A 595 -0.93 7.77 28.99
C ASP A 595 -0.42 7.57 30.41
N GLU A 596 0.41 6.55 30.63
CA GLU A 596 1.01 6.29 31.93
C GLU A 596 2.09 7.33 32.27
N LEU A 597 2.90 7.75 31.28
CA LEU A 597 3.87 8.84 31.45
C LEU A 597 3.18 10.16 31.83
N ARG A 598 2.11 10.55 31.13
CA ARG A 598 1.33 11.76 31.45
C ARG A 598 0.80 11.76 32.89
N ARG A 599 0.33 10.60 33.37
CA ARG A 599 -0.13 10.46 34.77
C ARG A 599 1.03 10.53 35.76
N ALA A 600 2.20 10.01 35.41
CA ALA A 600 3.39 10.10 36.25
C ALA A 600 3.88 11.56 36.38
N PHE A 601 4.01 12.29 35.26
CA PHE A 601 4.44 13.70 35.26
C PHE A 601 3.43 14.63 35.93
N ALA A 602 2.13 14.39 35.81
CA ALA A 602 1.12 15.17 36.53
C ALA A 602 1.16 15.03 38.07
N ARG A 603 1.90 14.05 38.61
CA ARG A 603 2.05 13.85 40.05
C ARG A 603 3.27 14.55 40.64
N THR A 604 4.16 15.12 39.81
CA THR A 604 5.40 15.77 40.27
C THR A 604 5.10 17.07 41.03
N PRO A 605 5.99 17.49 41.95
CA PRO A 605 5.81 18.75 42.70
C PRO A 605 5.66 19.97 41.78
N GLU A 606 6.47 20.06 40.73
CA GLU A 606 6.48 21.16 39.76
C GLU A 606 5.17 21.24 39.00
N ALA A 607 4.64 20.10 38.53
CA ALA A 607 3.37 20.05 37.83
C ALA A 607 2.20 20.47 38.73
N LYS A 608 2.20 20.05 40.00
CA LYS A 608 1.18 20.44 40.98
C LYS A 608 1.23 21.92 41.31
N ALA A 609 2.44 22.50 41.46
CA ALA A 609 2.62 23.92 41.72
C ALA A 609 2.14 24.79 40.54
N ALA A 610 2.37 24.34 39.31
CA ALA A 610 1.91 25.00 38.09
C ALA A 610 0.44 24.71 37.73
N GLY A 611 -0.27 23.87 38.49
CA GLY A 611 -1.68 23.54 38.26
C GLY A 611 -1.92 22.59 37.07
N TYR A 612 -0.88 21.91 36.57
CA TYR A 612 -1.00 21.00 35.44
C TYR A 612 -1.54 19.62 35.85
N LYS A 613 -2.55 19.16 35.12
CA LYS A 613 -3.11 17.80 35.22
C LYS A 613 -2.58 16.92 34.08
N ALA A 614 -2.85 15.61 34.11
CA ALA A 614 -2.42 14.68 33.06
C ALA A 614 -2.87 15.07 31.64
N GLY A 615 -4.01 15.77 31.52
CA GLY A 615 -4.48 16.33 30.24
C GLY A 615 -3.52 17.38 29.64
N ALA A 616 -2.81 18.15 30.47
CA ALA A 616 -1.90 19.21 30.01
C ALA A 616 -0.70 18.66 29.22
N PHE A 617 -0.23 17.46 29.58
CA PHE A 617 0.90 16.77 28.96
C PHE A 617 0.54 16.01 27.67
N SER A 618 -0.71 16.10 27.20
CA SER A 618 -1.12 15.59 25.90
C SER A 618 -0.65 16.53 24.79
N TYR A 619 0.21 16.07 23.87
CA TYR A 619 0.47 16.85 22.66
C TYR A 619 -0.69 16.79 21.66
N ASN A 620 -1.76 16.02 21.91
CA ASN A 620 -2.95 16.00 21.05
C ASN A 620 -3.95 17.10 21.39
N THR A 621 -4.09 17.42 22.67
CA THR A 621 -5.19 18.25 23.20
C THR A 621 -4.79 19.09 24.42
N GLY A 622 -3.57 18.93 24.92
CA GLY A 622 -3.10 19.52 26.18
C GLY A 622 -2.54 20.92 26.04
N ALA A 623 -2.50 21.63 27.16
CA ALA A 623 -2.00 23.00 27.24
C ALA A 623 -0.49 23.14 27.01
N LEU A 624 0.30 22.06 27.18
CA LEU A 624 1.75 22.06 26.93
C LEU A 624 2.11 21.72 25.48
N ARG A 625 1.13 21.58 24.59
CA ARG A 625 1.33 21.31 23.16
C ARG A 625 1.96 22.51 22.45
N CYS A 626 2.94 22.26 21.57
CA CYS A 626 3.47 23.31 20.70
C CYS A 626 2.38 23.89 19.77
N PRO A 627 2.11 25.21 19.80
CA PRO A 627 1.06 25.81 18.97
C PRO A 627 1.46 25.93 17.50
N THR A 628 2.75 25.96 17.18
CA THR A 628 3.24 26.14 15.81
C THR A 628 2.97 24.92 14.92
N CYS A 629 3.29 23.72 15.41
CA CYS A 629 3.00 22.47 14.71
C CYS A 629 1.70 21.80 15.20
N ASP A 630 0.97 22.45 16.11
CA ASP A 630 -0.20 21.86 16.76
C ASP A 630 0.04 20.42 17.30
N GLY A 631 1.23 20.19 17.87
CA GLY A 631 1.66 18.92 18.46
C GLY A 631 2.10 17.80 17.50
N THR A 632 2.21 18.05 16.19
CA THR A 632 2.72 17.05 15.23
C THR A 632 4.25 16.89 15.28
N GLY A 633 4.98 17.92 15.69
CA GLY A 633 6.45 17.93 15.69
C GLY A 633 7.06 18.26 14.31
N SER A 634 6.29 18.10 13.22
CA SER A 634 6.65 18.47 11.86
C SER A 634 5.65 19.46 11.24
N ILE A 635 6.06 20.15 10.17
CA ILE A 635 5.22 21.05 9.38
C ILE A 635 5.28 20.58 7.92
N SER A 636 4.12 20.37 7.30
CA SER A 636 4.04 20.08 5.87
C SER A 636 3.99 21.38 5.07
N LEU A 637 4.87 21.50 4.08
CA LEU A 637 4.95 22.63 3.16
C LEU A 637 4.47 22.16 1.77
N ASP A 638 3.42 22.81 1.26
CA ASP A 638 2.97 22.66 -0.12
C ASP A 638 3.98 23.34 -1.06
N VAL A 639 4.63 22.54 -1.89
CA VAL A 639 5.63 22.98 -2.85
C VAL A 639 5.15 22.68 -4.26
N GLN A 640 4.87 23.73 -5.04
CA GLN A 640 4.46 23.54 -6.43
C GLN A 640 5.49 22.74 -7.22
N PHE A 641 5.01 21.74 -7.98
CA PHE A 641 5.77 20.82 -8.83
C PHE A 641 6.60 19.74 -8.11
N LEU A 642 6.58 19.71 -6.77
CA LEU A 642 7.17 18.65 -5.97
C LEU A 642 6.11 18.04 -5.03
N PRO A 643 6.32 16.83 -4.50
CA PRO A 643 5.54 16.34 -3.37
C PRO A 643 5.67 17.29 -2.17
N ASP A 644 4.63 17.33 -1.32
CA ASP A 644 4.67 18.06 -0.05
C ASP A 644 5.93 17.67 0.75
N VAL A 645 6.64 18.67 1.24
CA VAL A 645 7.86 18.45 2.03
C VAL A 645 7.52 18.61 3.50
N GLU A 646 7.74 17.56 4.28
CA GLU A 646 7.69 17.66 5.75
C GLU A 646 9.04 18.14 6.29
N ILE A 647 9.00 19.20 7.11
CA ILE A 647 10.16 19.70 7.85
C ILE A 647 9.95 19.56 9.36
N VAL A 648 11.04 19.45 10.13
CA VAL A 648 10.97 19.47 11.59
C VAL A 648 10.48 20.86 12.05
N CYS A 649 9.57 20.91 13.02
CA CYS A 649 9.02 22.18 13.49
C CYS A 649 10.14 23.04 14.12
N PRO A 650 10.39 24.27 13.61
CA PRO A 650 11.48 25.10 14.10
C PRO A 650 11.25 25.63 15.52
N ALA A 651 9.98 25.72 15.95
CA ALA A 651 9.63 26.25 17.27
C ALA A 651 9.88 25.25 18.40
N CYS A 652 9.56 23.96 18.19
CA CYS A 652 9.73 22.91 19.21
C CYS A 652 10.86 21.93 18.90
N ARG A 653 11.51 22.06 17.74
CA ARG A 653 12.57 21.17 17.24
C ARG A 653 12.16 19.69 17.30
N GLY A 654 10.92 19.39 16.88
CA GLY A 654 10.38 18.04 16.87
C GLY A 654 9.81 17.55 18.21
N SER A 655 10.07 18.23 19.34
CA SER A 655 9.63 17.75 20.66
C SER A 655 8.11 17.71 20.87
N ARG A 656 7.32 18.39 20.01
CA ARG A 656 5.84 18.51 20.10
C ARG A 656 5.32 19.33 21.27
N TYR A 657 6.19 19.75 22.18
CA TYR A 657 5.85 20.49 23.40
C TYR A 657 6.35 21.94 23.34
N VAL A 658 5.75 22.80 24.17
CA VAL A 658 6.31 24.13 24.46
C VAL A 658 7.42 24.02 25.52
N ASP A 659 8.27 25.04 25.59
CA ASP A 659 9.40 25.11 26.52
C ASP A 659 9.02 24.90 27.99
N ALA A 660 7.81 25.32 28.40
CA ALA A 660 7.31 25.09 29.76
C ALA A 660 7.25 23.60 30.17
N ALA A 661 7.13 22.67 29.22
CA ALA A 661 7.17 21.24 29.50
C ALA A 661 8.57 20.78 29.95
N SER A 662 9.63 21.46 29.51
CA SER A 662 11.02 21.20 29.87
C SER A 662 11.38 21.63 31.30
N HIS A 663 10.48 22.32 32.00
CA HIS A 663 10.67 22.71 33.41
C HIS A 663 10.05 21.72 34.40
N ILE A 664 9.33 20.72 33.92
CA ILE A 664 8.66 19.72 34.76
C ILE A 664 9.49 18.45 34.76
N HIS A 665 10.10 18.18 35.89
CA HIS A 665 11.04 17.08 36.04
C HIS A 665 10.42 15.93 36.83
N ARG A 666 10.90 14.73 36.52
CA ARG A 666 10.70 13.54 37.34
C ARG A 666 12.08 12.96 37.66
N GLU A 667 12.29 12.66 38.93
CA GLU A 667 13.51 11.98 39.39
C GLU A 667 13.49 10.51 38.94
N GLY A 668 14.53 10.12 38.21
CA GLY A 668 14.86 8.74 37.86
C GLY A 668 15.42 7.99 39.06
N LYS A 669 15.55 6.67 38.95
CA LYS A 669 16.09 5.84 40.05
C LYS A 669 17.58 6.11 40.32
N ASP A 670 18.30 6.57 39.29
CA ASP A 670 19.69 7.00 39.30
C ASP A 670 19.88 8.46 39.76
N GLY A 671 18.81 9.16 40.13
CA GLY A 671 18.83 10.57 40.52
C GLY A 671 18.82 11.54 39.34
N SER A 672 18.69 11.06 38.10
CA SER A 672 18.55 11.91 36.92
C SER A 672 17.23 12.68 36.94
N LEU A 673 17.25 13.95 36.52
CA LEU A 673 16.03 14.76 36.38
C LEU A 673 15.56 14.71 34.93
N LEU A 674 14.54 13.90 34.68
CA LEU A 674 14.03 13.65 33.34
C LEU A 674 12.77 14.47 33.07
N THR A 675 12.71 15.09 31.90
CA THR A 675 11.50 15.75 31.41
C THR A 675 10.72 14.84 30.48
N LEU A 676 9.42 15.10 30.30
CA LEU A 676 8.61 14.32 29.36
C LEU A 676 9.13 14.44 27.91
N PRO A 677 9.47 15.65 27.39
CA PRO A 677 10.06 15.77 26.06
C PRO A 677 11.33 14.92 25.88
N GLN A 678 12.23 14.89 26.87
CA GLN A 678 13.45 14.07 26.81
C GLN A 678 13.12 12.57 26.78
N LEU A 679 12.20 12.09 27.62
CA LEU A 679 11.77 10.69 27.59
C LEU A 679 11.13 10.32 26.25
N MET A 680 10.41 11.25 25.61
CA MET A 680 9.84 11.01 24.29
C MET A 680 10.91 10.94 23.18
N ASP A 681 12.09 11.51 23.40
CA ASP A 681 13.22 11.46 22.44
C ASP A 681 14.13 10.25 22.65
N MET A 682 13.99 9.56 23.80
CA MET A 682 14.73 8.33 24.10
C MET A 682 14.24 7.15 23.27
N SER A 683 15.16 6.25 22.94
CA SER A 683 14.85 4.92 22.43
C SER A 683 14.09 4.09 23.47
N VAL A 684 13.40 3.04 23.03
CA VAL A 684 12.69 2.09 23.91
C VAL A 684 13.63 1.51 24.97
N ASP A 685 14.86 1.16 24.59
CA ASP A 685 15.87 0.59 25.51
C ASP A 685 16.35 1.62 26.54
N GLU A 686 16.68 2.84 26.10
CA GLU A 686 17.04 3.93 27.01
C GLU A 686 15.88 4.28 27.96
N ALA A 687 14.65 4.30 27.44
CA ALA A 687 13.46 4.56 28.23
C ALA A 687 13.17 3.44 29.24
N LEU A 688 13.53 2.18 28.94
CA LEU A 688 13.35 1.04 29.84
C LEU A 688 14.16 1.23 31.13
N ASP A 689 15.40 1.71 30.99
CA ASP A 689 16.30 2.06 32.09
C ASP A 689 15.88 3.35 32.80
N ALA A 690 15.49 4.38 32.03
CA ALA A 690 15.09 5.68 32.57
C ALA A 690 13.76 5.63 33.37
N THR A 691 12.89 4.67 33.08
CA THR A 691 11.55 4.56 33.70
C THR A 691 11.47 3.55 34.84
N VAL A 692 12.61 3.11 35.38
CA VAL A 692 12.64 2.17 36.51
C VAL A 692 11.80 2.69 37.68
N GLY A 693 10.88 1.83 38.15
CA GLY A 693 9.86 2.16 39.16
C GLY A 693 8.46 2.40 38.60
N LEU A 694 8.30 2.60 37.29
CA LEU A 694 7.01 2.66 36.61
C LEU A 694 6.63 1.28 36.05
N LYS A 695 6.21 0.35 36.92
CA LYS A 695 5.96 -1.07 36.57
C LYS A 695 5.15 -1.29 35.28
N LYS A 696 4.08 -0.50 35.07
CA LYS A 696 3.23 -0.60 33.86
C LYS A 696 3.95 -0.14 32.59
N VAL A 697 4.75 0.91 32.70
CA VAL A 697 5.54 1.45 31.57
C VAL A 697 6.65 0.45 31.22
N GLN A 698 7.36 -0.05 32.22
CA GLN A 698 8.42 -1.05 32.02
C GLN A 698 7.90 -2.34 31.38
N ALA A 699 6.75 -2.86 31.82
CA ALA A 699 6.18 -4.06 31.20
C ALA A 699 5.90 -3.86 29.70
N ARG A 700 5.43 -2.67 29.31
CA ARG A 700 5.16 -2.33 27.90
C ARG A 700 6.43 -2.10 27.10
N LEU A 701 7.41 -1.42 27.67
CA LEU A 701 8.71 -1.21 27.05
C LEU A 701 9.47 -2.54 26.87
N GLN A 702 9.41 -3.44 27.85
CA GLN A 702 9.99 -4.78 27.74
C GLN A 702 9.36 -5.56 26.58
N THR A 703 8.03 -5.51 26.42
CA THR A 703 7.39 -6.14 25.26
C THR A 703 7.91 -5.56 23.94
N LEU A 704 8.10 -4.24 23.84
CA LEU A 704 8.66 -3.62 22.63
C LEU A 704 10.12 -4.04 22.38
N HIS A 705 10.93 -4.11 23.43
CA HIS A 705 12.30 -4.62 23.36
C HIS A 705 12.35 -6.07 22.88
N ASP A 706 11.54 -6.96 23.47
CA ASP A 706 11.47 -8.39 23.12
C ASP A 706 10.99 -8.60 21.67
N LEU A 707 10.22 -7.64 21.13
CA LEU A 707 9.81 -7.61 19.72
C LEU A 707 10.88 -7.02 18.79
N GLY A 708 12.06 -6.69 19.29
CA GLY A 708 13.16 -6.11 18.51
C GLY A 708 12.96 -4.64 18.13
N LEU A 709 12.10 -3.90 18.86
CA LEU A 709 11.82 -2.48 18.64
C LEU A 709 12.59 -1.56 19.61
N GLY A 710 13.62 -2.09 20.29
CA GLY A 710 14.40 -1.39 21.31
C GLY A 710 15.03 -0.07 20.84
N TYR A 711 15.33 0.05 19.55
CA TYR A 711 15.99 1.21 18.96
C TYR A 711 15.05 2.36 18.59
N LEU A 712 13.73 2.12 18.50
CA LEU A 712 12.76 3.15 18.11
C LEU A 712 12.61 4.19 19.22
N THR A 713 12.44 5.45 18.85
CA THR A 713 12.18 6.50 19.83
C THR A 713 10.70 6.57 20.21
N LEU A 714 10.39 6.92 21.46
CA LEU A 714 9.01 6.97 21.95
C LEU A 714 8.12 8.00 21.21
N GLY A 715 8.72 9.08 20.75
CA GLY A 715 8.10 10.20 20.04
C GLY A 715 8.04 10.03 18.52
N GLU A 716 8.62 8.93 18.00
CA GLU A 716 8.67 8.63 16.58
C GLU A 716 7.26 8.54 15.99
N PRO A 717 6.96 9.31 14.92
CA PRO A 717 5.67 9.22 14.26
C PRO A 717 5.44 7.81 13.69
N THR A 718 4.29 7.20 14.01
CA THR A 718 3.91 5.89 13.45
C THR A 718 3.84 5.83 11.91
N PRO A 719 3.55 6.92 11.16
CA PRO A 719 3.66 6.90 9.70
C PRO A 719 5.10 6.75 9.18
N ALA A 720 6.11 7.14 9.98
CA ALA A 720 7.52 7.07 9.60
C ALA A 720 8.12 5.67 9.79
N LEU A 721 7.42 4.78 10.49
CA LEU A 721 7.86 3.40 10.72
C LEU A 721 7.83 2.59 9.41
N SER A 722 8.86 1.75 9.24
CA SER A 722 8.90 0.70 8.22
C SER A 722 7.74 -0.28 8.39
N GLY A 723 7.46 -1.06 7.34
CA GLY A 723 6.40 -2.08 7.38
C GLY A 723 6.59 -3.08 8.53
N GLY A 724 7.80 -3.64 8.65
CA GLY A 724 8.13 -4.59 9.71
C GLY A 724 8.10 -3.99 11.12
N GLU A 725 8.51 -2.74 11.32
CA GLU A 725 8.37 -2.05 12.62
C GLU A 725 6.90 -1.85 13.00
N ALA A 726 6.07 -1.40 12.04
CA ALA A 726 4.65 -1.19 12.26
C ALA A 726 3.92 -2.51 12.61
N GLN A 727 4.26 -3.61 11.94
CA GLN A 727 3.71 -4.93 12.25
C GLN A 727 4.10 -5.41 13.65
N ARG A 728 5.39 -5.35 14.00
CA ARG A 728 5.87 -5.73 15.33
C ARG A 728 5.21 -4.86 16.41
N LEU A 729 5.01 -3.57 16.15
CA LEU A 729 4.32 -2.68 17.08
C LEU A 729 2.84 -3.07 17.26
N LYS A 730 2.13 -3.53 16.21
CA LYS A 730 0.77 -4.09 16.32
C LYS A 730 0.73 -5.33 17.22
N LEU A 731 1.75 -6.19 17.16
CA LEU A 731 1.85 -7.39 18.02
C LEU A 731 1.99 -7.09 19.50
N ALA A 732 2.54 -5.95 19.88
CA ALA A 732 2.79 -5.61 21.28
C ALA A 732 1.54 -5.70 22.16
N SER A 733 0.35 -5.43 21.58
CA SER A 733 -0.93 -5.51 22.28
C SER A 733 -1.42 -6.96 22.54
N GLU A 734 -0.95 -7.93 21.77
CA GLU A 734 -1.41 -9.33 21.79
C GLU A 734 -0.49 -10.25 22.60
N MET A 735 0.74 -9.84 22.90
CA MET A 735 1.79 -10.70 23.49
C MET A 735 1.51 -11.22 24.92
N GLY A 736 0.57 -10.60 25.65
CA GLY A 736 0.30 -10.87 27.07
C GLY A 736 -0.72 -11.97 27.40
N ARG A 737 -1.23 -12.72 26.41
CA ARG A 737 -2.29 -13.74 26.58
C ARG A 737 -1.83 -15.13 26.13
N VAL A 738 -2.49 -16.17 26.63
CA VAL A 738 -2.41 -17.54 26.06
C VAL A 738 -3.07 -17.53 24.69
N GLN A 739 -2.57 -18.31 23.72
CA GLN A 739 -2.93 -18.19 22.31
C GLN A 739 -3.40 -19.51 21.65
N ASP A 740 -3.75 -20.53 22.43
CA ASP A 740 -4.20 -21.86 21.93
C ASP A 740 -5.42 -21.79 20.98
N ASP A 741 -6.22 -20.74 21.10
CA ASP A 741 -7.44 -20.45 20.34
C ASP A 741 -7.24 -19.41 19.21
N ALA A 742 -6.00 -18.98 18.97
CA ALA A 742 -5.69 -17.86 18.09
C ALA A 742 -4.90 -18.27 16.84
N VAL A 743 -5.34 -17.72 15.71
CA VAL A 743 -4.59 -17.71 14.45
C VAL A 743 -4.07 -16.30 14.21
N PHE A 744 -2.75 -16.15 14.10
CA PHE A 744 -2.11 -14.91 13.67
C PHE A 744 -1.76 -15.01 12.20
N VAL A 745 -2.28 -14.08 11.40
CA VAL A 745 -1.96 -13.97 9.99
C VAL A 745 -1.05 -12.77 9.79
N PHE A 746 0.13 -13.01 9.21
CA PHE A 746 1.06 -11.97 8.80
C PHE A 746 1.08 -11.83 7.28
N ASP A 747 0.97 -10.60 6.80
CA ASP A 747 1.09 -10.29 5.38
C ASP A 747 2.49 -9.73 5.10
N GLU A 748 3.33 -10.54 4.45
CA GLU A 748 4.73 -10.24 4.07
C GLU A 748 5.54 -9.58 5.22
N PRO A 749 5.71 -10.27 6.37
CA PRO A 749 6.34 -9.69 7.56
C PRO A 749 7.83 -9.41 7.45
N THR A 750 8.52 -9.98 6.45
CA THR A 750 9.94 -9.73 6.18
C THR A 750 10.20 -8.54 5.27
N ILE A 751 9.15 -7.83 4.81
CA ILE A 751 9.31 -6.64 3.95
C ILE A 751 10.29 -5.64 4.59
N GLY A 752 11.38 -5.36 3.87
CA GLY A 752 12.38 -4.36 4.25
C GLY A 752 13.17 -4.74 5.51
N LEU A 753 13.21 -6.01 5.88
CA LEU A 753 14.02 -6.50 7.00
C LEU A 753 15.37 -7.01 6.51
N HIS A 754 16.42 -6.70 7.27
CA HIS A 754 17.72 -7.32 7.08
C HIS A 754 17.65 -8.82 7.46
N PRO A 755 18.45 -9.71 6.84
CA PRO A 755 18.45 -11.14 7.20
C PRO A 755 18.57 -11.42 8.71
N LEU A 756 19.45 -10.68 9.42
CA LEU A 756 19.52 -10.75 10.90
C LEU A 756 18.21 -10.36 11.61
N ASP A 757 17.47 -9.38 11.09
CA ASP A 757 16.19 -8.96 11.64
C ASP A 757 15.09 -10.00 11.34
N VAL A 758 15.19 -10.73 10.22
CA VAL A 758 14.35 -11.91 9.93
C VAL A 758 14.59 -13.01 10.99
N GLN A 759 15.83 -13.23 11.43
CA GLN A 759 16.11 -14.18 12.51
C GLN A 759 15.45 -13.77 13.84
N VAL A 760 15.47 -12.48 14.16
CA VAL A 760 14.75 -11.95 15.33
C VAL A 760 13.25 -12.18 15.18
N LEU A 761 12.68 -11.93 14.00
CA LEU A 761 11.27 -12.17 13.72
C LEU A 761 10.87 -13.65 13.88
N LEU A 762 11.72 -14.59 13.42
CA LEU A 762 11.50 -16.02 13.64
C LEU A 762 11.40 -16.36 15.14
N SER A 763 12.23 -15.74 15.97
CA SER A 763 12.16 -15.95 17.43
C SER A 763 10.84 -15.44 18.05
N VAL A 764 10.28 -14.36 17.49
CA VAL A 764 8.95 -13.85 17.87
C VAL A 764 7.86 -14.86 17.48
N PHE A 765 7.93 -15.44 16.28
CA PHE A 765 6.99 -16.47 15.85
C PHE A 765 7.08 -17.74 16.69
N ASP A 766 8.28 -18.18 17.05
CA ASP A 766 8.47 -19.29 17.98
C ASP A 766 7.85 -19.00 19.35
N GLY A 767 7.99 -17.77 19.84
CA GLY A 767 7.32 -17.33 21.07
C GLY A 767 5.79 -17.39 21.01
N LEU A 768 5.19 -17.10 19.85
CA LEU A 768 3.74 -17.23 19.63
C LEU A 768 3.33 -18.70 19.56
N VAL A 769 4.04 -19.52 18.77
CA VAL A 769 3.77 -20.95 18.61
C VAL A 769 3.95 -21.71 19.92
N ALA A 770 4.94 -21.35 20.74
CA ALA A 770 5.15 -21.92 22.07
C ALA A 770 4.01 -21.61 23.05
N LYS A 771 3.29 -20.50 22.85
CA LYS A 771 2.06 -20.14 23.58
C LYS A 771 0.78 -20.72 22.96
N GLY A 772 0.93 -21.66 22.02
CA GLY A 772 -0.14 -22.41 21.37
C GLY A 772 -0.76 -21.76 20.13
N ALA A 773 -0.26 -20.59 19.70
CA ALA A 773 -0.78 -19.91 18.52
C ALA A 773 -0.51 -20.70 17.24
N THR A 774 -1.42 -20.57 16.27
CA THR A 774 -1.12 -20.93 14.87
C THR A 774 -0.68 -19.67 14.13
N VAL A 775 0.48 -19.71 13.49
CA VAL A 775 1.03 -18.56 12.76
C VAL A 775 0.99 -18.86 11.28
N VAL A 776 0.25 -18.06 10.51
CA VAL A 776 0.18 -18.14 9.04
C VAL A 776 0.84 -16.89 8.48
N VAL A 777 1.81 -17.06 7.59
CA VAL A 777 2.56 -15.96 6.98
C VAL A 777 2.41 -16.02 5.47
N ILE A 778 2.09 -14.90 4.82
CA ILE A 778 2.16 -14.78 3.36
C ILE A 778 3.56 -14.28 3.05
N GLU A 779 4.36 -15.06 2.31
CA GLU A 779 5.78 -14.72 2.14
C GLU A 779 6.39 -15.08 0.79
N HIS A 780 7.47 -14.36 0.51
CA HIS A 780 8.39 -14.49 -0.60
C HIS A 780 9.85 -14.65 -0.14
N ASP A 781 10.17 -14.29 1.11
CA ASP A 781 11.51 -14.45 1.66
C ASP A 781 11.88 -15.91 1.91
N LEU A 782 12.97 -16.34 1.28
CA LEU A 782 13.39 -17.75 1.29
C LEU A 782 13.88 -18.20 2.67
N ASP A 783 14.46 -17.29 3.46
CA ASP A 783 14.97 -17.62 4.79
C ASP A 783 13.82 -17.91 5.75
N LEU A 784 12.76 -17.11 5.71
CA LEU A 784 11.54 -17.40 6.47
C LEU A 784 10.86 -18.68 5.97
N ILE A 785 10.72 -18.87 4.65
CA ILE A 785 10.03 -20.04 4.07
C ILE A 785 10.77 -21.34 4.44
N ARG A 786 12.11 -21.35 4.37
CA ARG A 786 12.95 -22.50 4.77
C ARG A 786 12.76 -22.87 6.23
N ASN A 787 12.50 -21.87 7.06
CA ASN A 787 12.27 -22.03 8.49
C ASN A 787 10.82 -22.37 8.85
N ALA A 788 9.86 -22.34 7.92
CA ALA A 788 8.48 -22.74 8.18
C ALA A 788 8.37 -24.24 8.53
N ASP A 789 7.32 -24.59 9.28
CA ASP A 789 6.99 -25.99 9.57
C ASP A 789 6.23 -26.60 8.38
N TYR A 790 5.32 -25.82 7.81
CA TYR A 790 4.47 -26.23 6.69
C TYR A 790 4.37 -25.11 5.66
N VAL A 791 4.28 -25.46 4.38
CA VAL A 791 4.19 -24.53 3.26
C VAL A 791 3.01 -24.88 2.37
N ILE A 792 2.29 -23.86 1.92
CA ILE A 792 1.22 -23.93 0.93
C ILE A 792 1.65 -23.07 -0.25
N ASP A 793 2.06 -23.70 -1.35
CA ASP A 793 2.54 -22.99 -2.55
C ASP A 793 1.42 -22.77 -3.57
N MET A 794 1.20 -21.51 -3.95
CA MET A 794 0.18 -21.09 -4.91
C MET A 794 0.75 -20.77 -6.30
N GLY A 795 0.07 -21.20 -7.34
CA GLY A 795 0.51 -20.94 -8.71
C GLY A 795 -0.35 -21.68 -9.75
N PRO A 796 0.25 -22.15 -10.87
CA PRO A 796 1.67 -22.04 -11.27
C PRO A 796 2.08 -20.64 -11.78
N GLY A 797 1.13 -19.76 -12.11
CA GLY A 797 1.39 -18.39 -12.54
C GLY A 797 0.65 -17.33 -11.71
N GLY A 798 0.69 -16.08 -12.15
CA GLY A 798 -0.17 -15.01 -11.66
C GLY A 798 -1.45 -14.86 -12.48
N GLY A 799 -2.47 -14.21 -11.94
CA GLY A 799 -3.72 -13.97 -12.65
C GLY A 799 -4.48 -15.28 -12.96
N ASP A 800 -5.04 -15.40 -14.16
CA ASP A 800 -5.83 -16.56 -14.59
C ASP A 800 -5.02 -17.87 -14.68
N ALA A 801 -3.72 -17.76 -14.90
CA ALA A 801 -2.78 -18.89 -14.88
C ALA A 801 -2.49 -19.39 -13.46
N GLY A 802 -2.90 -18.65 -12.43
CA GLY A 802 -2.72 -18.98 -11.02
C GLY A 802 -3.98 -19.56 -10.36
N GLY A 803 -4.13 -19.25 -9.08
CA GLY A 803 -5.33 -19.52 -8.31
C GLY A 803 -5.50 -20.97 -7.86
N GLN A 804 -4.43 -21.77 -7.90
CA GLN A 804 -4.43 -23.16 -7.46
C GLN A 804 -3.32 -23.40 -6.45
N ILE A 805 -3.52 -24.42 -5.61
CA ILE A 805 -2.46 -24.96 -4.76
C ILE A 805 -1.64 -25.91 -5.63
N VAL A 806 -0.36 -25.60 -5.80
CA VAL A 806 0.59 -26.38 -6.62
C VAL A 806 1.23 -27.49 -5.80
N CYS A 807 1.61 -27.17 -4.56
CA CYS A 807 2.23 -28.10 -3.63
C CYS A 807 1.93 -27.70 -2.19
N VAL A 808 1.88 -28.69 -1.30
CA VAL A 808 1.78 -28.51 0.15
C VAL A 808 2.69 -29.50 0.84
N GLY A 809 3.22 -29.15 2.01
CA GLY A 809 4.09 -30.04 2.78
C GLY A 809 5.12 -29.27 3.58
N THR A 810 6.18 -29.96 3.99
CA THR A 810 7.37 -29.31 4.57
C THR A 810 8.13 -28.52 3.50
N PRO A 811 9.04 -27.60 3.89
CA PRO A 811 9.95 -26.96 2.95
C PRO A 811 10.69 -27.95 2.03
N GLY A 812 11.05 -29.14 2.54
CA GLY A 812 11.68 -30.19 1.74
C GLY A 812 10.78 -30.76 0.65
N ASP A 813 9.47 -30.91 0.93
CA ASP A 813 8.49 -31.38 -0.05
C ASP A 813 8.28 -30.35 -1.16
N ILE A 814 8.31 -29.06 -0.81
CA ILE A 814 8.22 -27.97 -1.80
C ILE A 814 9.42 -28.00 -2.75
N VAL A 815 10.64 -28.18 -2.23
CA VAL A 815 11.86 -28.33 -3.05
C VAL A 815 11.77 -29.54 -3.97
N ALA A 816 11.22 -30.65 -3.48
CA ALA A 816 11.04 -31.87 -4.28
C ALA A 816 9.95 -31.74 -5.35
N CYS A 817 9.10 -30.71 -5.31
CA CYS A 817 8.00 -30.53 -6.24
C CYS A 817 8.42 -29.79 -7.52
N PRO A 818 8.46 -30.46 -8.69
CA PRO A 818 8.92 -29.84 -9.94
C PRO A 818 7.96 -28.75 -10.48
N ALA A 819 6.70 -28.79 -10.06
CA ALA A 819 5.68 -27.81 -10.42
C ALA A 819 5.78 -26.52 -9.58
N SER A 820 6.39 -26.58 -8.39
CA SER A 820 6.59 -25.43 -7.53
C SER A 820 7.65 -24.51 -8.13
N ILE A 821 7.30 -23.24 -8.33
CA ILE A 821 8.31 -22.23 -8.68
C ILE A 821 9.13 -21.89 -7.44
N THR A 822 8.49 -21.75 -6.28
CA THR A 822 9.16 -21.48 -5.01
C THR A 822 10.20 -22.55 -4.67
N GLY A 823 9.88 -23.83 -4.86
CA GLY A 823 10.80 -24.95 -4.64
C GLY A 823 12.05 -24.96 -5.51
N ARG A 824 12.08 -24.23 -6.63
CA ARG A 824 13.30 -24.09 -7.47
C ARG A 824 14.32 -23.12 -6.88
N TYR A 825 13.87 -22.21 -6.01
CA TYR A 825 14.70 -21.19 -5.39
C TYR A 825 14.99 -21.47 -3.92
N LEU A 826 14.17 -22.30 -3.28
CA LEU A 826 14.32 -22.75 -1.89
C LEU A 826 15.41 -23.82 -1.79
#